data_AF-A0A9P7GKN1-F1
#
_entry.id   AF-A0A9P7GKN1-F1
#
_cell.length_a   1.000
_cell.length_b   1.000
_cell.length_c   1.000
_cell.angle_alpha   90.00
_cell.angle_beta   90.00
_cell.angle_gamma   90.00
#
_symmetry.space_group_name_H-M   'P 1'
#
loop_
_entity.id
_entity.type
_entity.pdbx_description
1 polymer ?
#
loop_
_entity_poly.entity_id
_entity_poly.type
_entity_poly.pdbx_seq_one_letter_code
_entity_poly.pdbx_strand_id
1 'polypeptide(L)'
;MTIRNRLVKVAMYEHLADFRGGPPNQLHFCLYSKWAGFNWGMIITGNVQVSNNHLTLGRDICLPRDLSEESLLPFREWNTSIRGSGESKALAVMQLSHAGLAFQKPKQMTLEDIDDVVRAFVKGAKVASESGFDGVQIHAAHGFHIPNCKSNERLDEYSSQPHNALRLLHRIVSSIRAVVKKEFIIGIKINAADYVDTLEDDRVLGHFQSIATWGNVDFIEVSGGDYEKPADFRTLRDFMAKMSKSPRQALFSRFSKTAMDTLESLQTESSLAKPLILLTGGLRTPELLHIALEKRHAHLLGIGRGSILSPDLPRLLECELNKAQASSSLAWSAPFRREPDLSVSLALRNIFTTIPLIGAGTGMAWYLVTMRRLAMNPSRPFKSKDLEPDYTLGALAAVFWMWCWVDSPFVSAATYVVFKKQIPEESAKLPPPTMLATTLITLALASFTYAAPSVKVSGCDISKATIEFPAGQTALAPPTSTPSFVAAAIGTQNYTCSAAGTYTNVGAVAELFDISCLYNTPAFSKIADVAFTAWKAAPASLSTQKVISLLEPIPFPVILGQHYFVPNPVTGTGLSPKWDFIAQGATKGNPKAFVVGAKVNGLPAPTGAQDIDWVQLKSLTGSLATQIYRVDTRGGQPPASVSFGV
;
A
#
# COMPACT_ATOMS: atom_id res chain seq x y z
N MET A 1 27.56 -18.22 -15.14
CA MET A 1 27.65 -16.76 -14.93
C MET A 1 28.50 -16.49 -13.69
N THR A 2 29.16 -15.33 -13.60
CA THR A 2 29.99 -14.95 -12.44
C THR A 2 29.45 -13.68 -11.83
N ILE A 3 29.30 -13.65 -10.50
CA ILE A 3 28.93 -12.44 -9.75
C ILE A 3 30.20 -11.74 -9.27
N ARG A 4 30.30 -10.42 -9.45
CA ARG A 4 31.53 -9.66 -9.13
C ARG A 4 31.85 -9.57 -7.64
N ASN A 5 30.82 -9.58 -6.80
CA ASN A 5 30.93 -9.53 -5.35
C ASN A 5 29.70 -10.20 -4.72
N ARG A 6 29.73 -10.38 -3.41
CA ARG A 6 28.70 -11.13 -2.68
C ARG A 6 27.50 -10.27 -2.27
N LEU A 7 27.42 -9.00 -2.66
CA LEU A 7 26.35 -8.10 -2.26
C LEU A 7 25.21 -8.13 -3.27
N VAL A 8 23.99 -8.32 -2.76
CA VAL A 8 22.77 -8.41 -3.56
C VAL A 8 21.78 -7.35 -3.09
N LYS A 9 21.34 -6.47 -3.98
CA LYS A 9 20.15 -5.64 -3.71
C LYS A 9 18.94 -6.54 -3.91
N VAL A 10 18.25 -6.85 -2.82
CA VAL A 10 17.14 -7.83 -2.86
C VAL A 10 15.81 -7.18 -3.23
N ALA A 11 14.83 -8.03 -3.52
CA ALA A 11 13.49 -7.58 -3.86
C ALA A 11 12.86 -6.75 -2.74
N MET A 12 12.27 -5.62 -3.13
CA MET A 12 11.48 -4.72 -2.30
C MET A 12 10.35 -4.19 -3.15
N TYR A 13 9.13 -4.22 -2.64
CA TYR A 13 7.99 -3.61 -3.33
C TYR A 13 8.22 -2.09 -3.43
N GLU A 14 8.14 -1.53 -4.63
CA GLU A 14 8.49 -0.14 -4.89
C GLU A 14 7.29 0.80 -4.86
N HIS A 15 6.08 0.29 -5.13
CA HIS A 15 4.86 1.10 -5.28
C HIS A 15 5.11 2.26 -6.26
N LEU A 16 5.55 1.95 -7.50
CA LEU A 16 5.91 2.92 -8.55
C LEU A 16 5.15 2.72 -9.87
N ALA A 17 4.41 1.61 -10.03
CA ALA A 17 3.62 1.40 -11.24
C ALA A 17 2.35 2.25 -11.25
N ASP A 18 1.67 2.22 -12.39
CA ASP A 18 0.40 2.90 -12.56
C ASP A 18 -0.67 2.37 -11.61
N PHE A 19 -1.70 3.17 -11.42
CA PHE A 19 -2.83 2.77 -10.61
C PHE A 19 -3.53 1.55 -11.21
N ARG A 20 -3.78 0.52 -10.39
CA ARG A 20 -4.17 -0.86 -10.78
C ARG A 20 -3.07 -1.67 -11.45
N GLY A 21 -1.82 -1.28 -11.26
CA GLY A 21 -0.65 -1.97 -11.78
C GLY A 21 -0.43 -1.76 -13.27
N GLY A 22 0.76 -2.13 -13.74
CA GLY A 22 1.16 -1.90 -15.13
C GLY A 22 2.57 -2.39 -15.42
N PRO A 23 3.09 -2.17 -16.64
CA PRO A 23 4.48 -2.47 -16.95
C PRO A 23 5.45 -1.56 -16.17
N PRO A 24 6.75 -1.88 -16.13
CA PRO A 24 7.79 -0.96 -15.67
C PRO A 24 7.71 0.37 -16.41
N ASN A 25 8.05 1.47 -15.75
CA ASN A 25 7.96 2.83 -16.29
C ASN A 25 9.22 3.64 -15.90
N GLN A 26 9.26 4.92 -16.31
CA GLN A 26 10.42 5.79 -16.09
C GLN A 26 10.90 5.86 -14.63
N LEU A 27 9.98 5.79 -13.65
CA LEU A 27 10.36 5.81 -12.23
C LEU A 27 11.15 4.55 -11.85
N HIS A 28 10.78 3.39 -12.41
CA HIS A 28 11.53 2.16 -12.21
C HIS A 28 12.90 2.26 -12.87
N PHE A 29 12.98 2.75 -14.11
CA PHE A 29 14.25 2.90 -14.82
C PHE A 29 15.22 3.76 -14.02
N CYS A 30 14.78 4.94 -13.57
CA CYS A 30 15.58 5.84 -12.75
C CYS A 30 16.00 5.22 -11.42
N LEU A 31 15.08 4.58 -10.69
CA LEU A 31 15.39 3.96 -9.40
C LEU A 31 16.45 2.86 -9.54
N TYR A 32 16.29 1.99 -10.54
CA TYR A 32 17.19 0.86 -10.73
C TYR A 32 18.55 1.27 -11.29
N SER A 33 18.60 2.30 -12.14
CA SER A 33 19.88 2.88 -12.58
C SER A 33 20.69 3.48 -11.42
N LYS A 34 20.05 3.93 -10.34
CA LYS A 34 20.78 4.36 -9.13
C LYS A 34 21.52 3.21 -8.49
N TRP A 35 20.88 2.07 -8.27
CA TRP A 35 21.57 0.90 -7.75
C TRP A 35 22.63 0.39 -8.73
N ALA A 36 22.34 0.36 -10.03
CA ALA A 36 23.29 -0.07 -11.06
C ALA A 36 24.62 0.73 -11.03
N GLY A 37 24.56 2.02 -10.71
CA GLY A 37 25.74 2.91 -10.66
C GLY A 37 26.73 2.64 -9.52
N PHE A 38 26.44 1.72 -8.59
CA PHE A 38 27.24 1.52 -7.37
C PHE A 38 27.75 0.10 -7.17
N ASN A 39 28.14 -0.60 -8.23
CA ASN A 39 28.92 -1.83 -8.13
C ASN A 39 28.22 -2.99 -7.39
N TRP A 40 26.89 -3.06 -7.38
CA TRP A 40 26.17 -4.22 -6.84
C TRP A 40 26.52 -5.49 -7.62
N GLY A 41 26.66 -6.62 -6.92
CA GLY A 41 26.93 -7.91 -7.58
C GLY A 41 25.70 -8.41 -8.36
N MET A 42 24.54 -8.36 -7.71
CA MET A 42 23.26 -8.73 -8.29
C MET A 42 22.17 -7.78 -7.79
N ILE A 43 21.22 -7.46 -8.67
CA ILE A 43 20.07 -6.64 -8.38
C ILE A 43 18.82 -7.46 -8.70
N ILE A 44 18.06 -7.76 -7.65
CA ILE A 44 16.75 -8.41 -7.76
C ILE A 44 15.68 -7.33 -7.79
N THR A 45 14.76 -7.43 -8.75
CA THR A 45 13.62 -6.49 -8.85
C THR A 45 12.67 -6.63 -7.66
N GLY A 46 11.76 -5.65 -7.47
CA GLY A 46 10.58 -5.86 -6.64
C GLY A 46 9.61 -6.85 -7.28
N ASN A 47 8.43 -6.96 -6.67
CA ASN A 47 7.42 -7.94 -7.06
C ASN A 47 6.88 -7.67 -8.47
N VAL A 48 7.09 -8.61 -9.39
CA VAL A 48 6.37 -8.68 -10.66
C VAL A 48 5.25 -9.69 -10.52
N GLN A 49 4.01 -9.20 -10.53
CA GLN A 49 2.83 -10.04 -10.39
C GLN A 49 2.61 -10.86 -11.65
N VAL A 50 2.57 -12.18 -11.49
CA VAL A 50 2.24 -13.11 -12.58
C VAL A 50 0.75 -13.06 -12.94
N SER A 51 -0.08 -12.46 -12.09
CA SER A 51 -1.51 -12.28 -12.27
C SER A 51 -1.94 -10.84 -11.95
N ASN A 52 -2.61 -10.18 -12.90
CA ASN A 52 -3.08 -8.80 -12.76
C ASN A 52 -4.28 -8.67 -11.80
N ASN A 53 -4.90 -9.79 -11.41
CA ASN A 53 -6.03 -9.83 -10.49
C ASN A 53 -5.60 -9.87 -9.02
N HIS A 54 -4.31 -10.07 -8.77
CA HIS A 54 -3.78 -10.30 -7.43
C HIS A 54 -2.66 -9.31 -7.10
N LEU A 55 -3.01 -8.03 -7.06
CA LEU A 55 -2.07 -6.95 -6.72
C LEU A 55 -1.90 -6.84 -5.20
N THR A 56 -0.75 -6.34 -4.74
CA THR A 56 -0.48 -6.16 -3.31
C THR A 56 -1.07 -4.85 -2.78
N LEU A 57 -0.61 -3.71 -3.30
CA LEU A 57 -1.05 -2.36 -2.88
C LEU A 57 -1.52 -1.52 -4.09
N GLY A 58 -1.90 -2.19 -5.19
CA GLY A 58 -2.58 -1.59 -6.32
C GLY A 58 -1.69 -0.84 -7.32
N ARG A 59 -0.36 -0.83 -7.11
CA ARG A 59 0.62 -0.21 -8.02
C ARG A 59 1.82 -1.13 -8.24
N ASP A 60 1.48 -2.39 -8.48
CA ASP A 60 2.42 -3.47 -8.72
C ASP A 60 2.80 -3.54 -10.20
N ILE A 61 4.02 -4.01 -10.47
CA ILE A 61 4.40 -4.35 -11.83
C ILE A 61 3.64 -5.62 -12.23
N CYS A 62 3.05 -5.62 -13.41
CA CYS A 62 2.24 -6.70 -13.94
C CYS A 62 2.86 -7.24 -15.23
N LEU A 63 2.78 -8.55 -15.44
CA LEU A 63 3.20 -9.13 -16.71
C LEU A 63 2.34 -8.60 -17.89
N PRO A 64 2.93 -8.45 -19.09
CA PRO A 64 2.18 -8.08 -20.27
C PRO A 64 1.18 -9.18 -20.65
N ARG A 65 0.17 -8.82 -21.45
CA ARG A 65 -0.85 -9.78 -21.92
C ARG A 65 -0.30 -10.73 -22.99
N ASP A 66 0.62 -10.26 -23.81
CA ASP A 66 1.31 -11.00 -24.86
C ASP A 66 2.84 -10.81 -24.78
N LEU A 67 3.57 -11.47 -25.67
CA LEU A 67 5.03 -11.39 -25.80
C LEU A 67 5.43 -10.63 -27.07
N SER A 68 4.62 -9.66 -27.51
CA SER A 68 4.99 -8.80 -28.63
C SER A 68 6.17 -7.89 -28.28
N GLU A 69 6.88 -7.42 -29.30
CA GLU A 69 8.01 -6.50 -29.14
C GLU A 69 7.62 -5.22 -28.37
N GLU A 70 6.42 -4.69 -28.60
CA GLU A 70 5.89 -3.53 -27.89
C GLU A 70 5.66 -3.83 -26.40
N SER A 71 5.04 -4.97 -26.09
CA SER A 71 4.79 -5.42 -24.72
C SER A 71 6.07 -5.68 -23.92
N LEU A 72 7.15 -6.12 -24.58
CA LEU A 72 8.44 -6.43 -23.94
C LEU A 72 9.37 -5.22 -23.81
N LEU A 73 9.14 -4.15 -24.58
CA LEU A 73 10.01 -2.97 -24.59
C LEU A 73 10.24 -2.37 -23.20
N PRO A 74 9.21 -2.13 -22.35
CA PRO A 74 9.43 -1.57 -21.02
C PRO A 74 10.28 -2.48 -20.11
N PHE A 75 10.18 -3.80 -20.27
CA PHE A 75 10.98 -4.77 -19.51
C PHE A 75 12.43 -4.81 -19.99
N ARG A 76 12.69 -4.62 -21.29
CA ARG A 76 14.05 -4.49 -21.86
C ARG A 76 14.73 -3.21 -21.40
N GLU A 77 14.00 -2.10 -21.39
CA GLU A 77 14.50 -0.83 -20.86
C GLU A 77 14.82 -0.97 -19.38
N TRP A 78 13.95 -1.63 -18.61
CA TRP A 78 14.19 -1.88 -17.20
C TRP A 78 15.44 -2.73 -16.95
N ASN A 79 15.61 -3.84 -17.67
CA ASN A 79 16.81 -4.66 -17.62
C ASN A 79 18.07 -3.84 -17.96
N THR A 80 18.00 -3.00 -18.99
CA THR A 80 19.10 -2.10 -19.38
C THR A 80 19.46 -1.14 -18.24
N SER A 81 18.45 -0.55 -17.57
CA SER A 81 18.66 0.29 -16.39
C SER A 81 19.31 -0.43 -15.22
N ILE A 82 19.00 -1.72 -15.00
CA ILE A 82 19.57 -2.55 -13.94
C ILE A 82 21.01 -2.93 -14.22
N ARG A 83 21.32 -3.31 -15.46
CA ARG A 83 22.68 -3.68 -15.86
C ARG A 83 23.64 -2.48 -15.83
N GLY A 84 23.13 -1.28 -16.09
CA GLY A 84 23.93 -0.08 -16.19
C GLY A 84 24.82 -0.06 -17.43
N SER A 85 25.77 0.88 -17.46
CA SER A 85 26.76 1.03 -18.54
C SER A 85 28.18 0.85 -18.01
N GLY A 86 29.12 0.44 -18.88
CA GLY A 86 30.52 0.20 -18.53
C GLY A 86 30.85 -1.24 -18.11
N GLU A 87 32.01 -1.42 -17.46
CA GLU A 87 32.57 -2.73 -17.06
C GLU A 87 31.87 -3.33 -15.82
N SER A 88 31.14 -2.54 -15.05
CA SER A 88 30.42 -2.99 -13.86
C SER A 88 28.96 -3.35 -14.18
N LYS A 89 28.73 -4.57 -14.68
CA LYS A 89 27.38 -5.08 -14.91
C LYS A 89 26.91 -5.93 -13.74
N ALA A 90 25.93 -5.44 -12.98
CA ALA A 90 25.23 -6.27 -12.01
C ALA A 90 24.40 -7.34 -12.73
N LEU A 91 24.27 -8.53 -12.13
CA LEU A 91 23.29 -9.52 -12.61
C LEU A 91 21.87 -8.99 -12.35
N ALA A 92 21.00 -9.03 -13.36
CA ALA A 92 19.62 -8.58 -13.30
C ALA A 92 18.67 -9.78 -13.15
N VAL A 93 18.01 -9.90 -12.00
CA VAL A 93 17.08 -11.00 -11.72
C VAL A 93 15.68 -10.46 -11.43
N MET A 94 14.67 -10.96 -12.16
CA MET A 94 13.29 -10.52 -11.99
C MET A 94 12.57 -11.38 -10.95
N GLN A 95 12.05 -10.79 -9.87
CA GLN A 95 11.26 -11.54 -8.89
C GLN A 95 9.82 -11.71 -9.37
N LEU A 96 9.43 -12.96 -9.61
CA LEU A 96 8.06 -13.35 -9.95
C LEU A 96 7.29 -13.65 -8.67
N SER A 97 6.15 -13.00 -8.53
CA SER A 97 5.29 -13.11 -7.35
C SER A 97 3.86 -13.40 -7.76
N HIS A 98 3.17 -14.18 -6.94
CA HIS A 98 1.72 -14.33 -7.02
C HIS A 98 1.14 -13.99 -5.64
N ALA A 99 0.83 -12.72 -5.42
CA ALA A 99 0.17 -12.32 -4.19
C ALA A 99 -1.19 -13.01 -4.08
N GLY A 100 -1.65 -13.26 -2.86
CA GLY A 100 -3.09 -13.27 -2.58
C GLY A 100 -3.48 -11.86 -2.17
N LEU A 101 -4.64 -11.37 -2.60
CA LEU A 101 -5.11 -10.07 -2.15
C LEU A 101 -5.30 -10.11 -0.62
N ALA A 102 -4.94 -9.02 0.03
CA ALA A 102 -5.03 -8.81 1.48
C ALA A 102 -6.31 -9.42 2.10
N PHE A 103 -6.15 -10.47 2.90
CA PHE A 103 -7.13 -11.02 3.86
C PHE A 103 -8.47 -11.47 3.30
N GLN A 104 -8.59 -11.70 2.00
CA GLN A 104 -9.72 -12.48 1.50
C GLN A 104 -9.58 -13.92 1.99
N LYS A 105 -10.69 -14.53 2.41
CA LYS A 105 -10.71 -15.96 2.71
C LYS A 105 -10.27 -16.68 1.43
N PRO A 106 -9.12 -17.38 1.43
CA PRO A 106 -8.61 -18.00 0.22
C PRO A 106 -9.60 -19.06 -0.26
N LYS A 107 -9.89 -19.07 -1.57
CA LYS A 107 -10.59 -20.18 -2.21
C LYS A 107 -9.57 -21.26 -2.53
N GLN A 108 -9.86 -22.51 -2.19
CA GLN A 108 -9.04 -23.63 -2.60
C GLN A 108 -9.01 -23.72 -4.14
N MET A 109 -7.80 -23.67 -4.72
CA MET A 109 -7.58 -23.79 -6.17
C MET A 109 -8.04 -25.15 -6.70
N THR A 110 -8.64 -25.20 -7.88
CA THR A 110 -8.81 -26.44 -8.65
C THR A 110 -7.46 -26.88 -9.25
N LEU A 111 -7.40 -28.07 -9.85
CA LEU A 111 -6.21 -28.50 -10.60
C LEU A 111 -5.95 -27.59 -11.81
N GLU A 112 -7.01 -27.10 -12.45
CA GLU A 112 -6.91 -26.15 -13.56
C GLU A 112 -6.35 -24.79 -13.10
N ASP A 113 -6.82 -24.28 -11.95
CA ASP A 113 -6.25 -23.07 -11.34
C ASP A 113 -4.75 -23.25 -11.04
N ILE A 114 -4.34 -24.44 -10.57
CA ILE A 114 -2.92 -24.76 -10.33
C ILE A 114 -2.14 -24.75 -11.66
N ASP A 115 -2.70 -25.32 -12.72
CA ASP A 115 -2.10 -25.29 -14.05
C ASP A 115 -1.94 -23.86 -14.57
N ASP A 116 -2.94 -22.99 -14.33
CA ASP A 116 -2.89 -21.57 -14.68
C ASP A 116 -1.81 -20.83 -13.93
N VAL A 117 -1.64 -21.11 -12.63
CA VAL A 117 -0.53 -20.53 -11.85
C VAL A 117 0.81 -20.96 -12.45
N VAL A 118 1.00 -22.25 -12.77
CA VAL A 118 2.23 -22.72 -13.42
C VAL A 118 2.45 -22.01 -14.76
N ARG A 119 1.42 -21.91 -15.60
CA ARG A 119 1.49 -21.17 -16.89
C ARG A 119 1.86 -19.70 -16.69
N ALA A 120 1.33 -19.04 -15.66
CA ALA A 120 1.60 -17.64 -15.37
C ALA A 120 3.07 -17.41 -14.96
N PHE A 121 3.64 -18.27 -14.11
CA PHE A 121 5.06 -18.22 -13.76
C PHE A 121 5.96 -18.51 -14.96
N VAL A 122 5.61 -19.50 -15.80
CA VAL A 122 6.33 -19.81 -17.04
C VAL A 122 6.31 -18.61 -17.98
N LYS A 123 5.17 -17.94 -18.13
CA LYS A 123 5.05 -16.70 -18.91
C LYS A 123 5.96 -15.60 -18.36
N GLY A 124 5.97 -15.40 -17.04
CA GLY A 124 6.86 -14.43 -16.40
C GLY A 124 8.35 -14.70 -16.68
N ALA A 125 8.76 -15.97 -16.66
CA ALA A 125 10.12 -16.36 -16.99
C ALA A 125 10.46 -16.12 -18.48
N LYS A 126 9.51 -16.35 -19.39
CA LYS A 126 9.66 -15.98 -20.81
C LYS A 126 9.83 -14.48 -20.99
N VAL A 127 9.00 -13.66 -20.34
CA VAL A 127 9.13 -12.18 -20.36
C VAL A 127 10.52 -11.76 -19.89
N ALA A 128 11.00 -12.29 -18.76
CA ALA A 128 12.35 -12.00 -18.28
C ALA A 128 13.44 -12.42 -19.27
N SER A 129 13.36 -13.65 -19.79
CA SER A 129 14.34 -14.21 -20.71
C SER A 129 14.40 -13.43 -22.04
N GLU A 130 13.25 -13.13 -22.64
CA GLU A 130 13.13 -12.38 -23.91
C GLU A 130 13.44 -10.88 -23.74
N SER A 131 13.35 -10.38 -22.50
CA SER A 131 13.76 -9.01 -22.16
C SER A 131 15.25 -8.89 -21.77
N GLY A 132 15.97 -10.01 -21.73
CA GLY A 132 17.42 -10.07 -21.49
C GLY A 132 17.85 -10.02 -20.02
N PHE A 133 16.94 -10.26 -19.07
CA PHE A 133 17.32 -10.49 -17.67
C PHE A 133 18.21 -11.74 -17.57
N ASP A 134 19.10 -11.77 -16.58
CA ASP A 134 19.96 -12.93 -16.33
C ASP A 134 19.19 -14.11 -15.72
N GLY A 135 18.04 -13.84 -15.10
CA GLY A 135 17.22 -14.88 -14.49
C GLY A 135 15.94 -14.39 -13.83
N VAL A 136 15.28 -15.31 -13.14
CA VAL A 136 14.12 -15.05 -12.28
C VAL A 136 14.35 -15.55 -10.87
N GLN A 137 13.68 -14.92 -9.91
CA GLN A 137 13.51 -15.45 -8.57
C GLN A 137 12.03 -15.75 -8.33
N ILE A 138 11.71 -16.97 -7.93
CA ILE A 138 10.35 -17.37 -7.55
C ILE A 138 10.11 -16.96 -6.10
N HIS A 139 9.14 -16.08 -5.87
CA HIS A 139 8.77 -15.66 -4.51
C HIS A 139 7.90 -16.72 -3.84
N ALA A 140 8.46 -17.38 -2.83
CA ALA A 140 7.93 -18.59 -2.22
C ALA A 140 7.96 -18.44 -0.67
N ALA A 141 7.62 -17.25 -0.18
CA ALA A 141 7.89 -16.76 1.18
C ALA A 141 6.79 -15.77 1.62
N HIS A 142 6.72 -15.41 2.90
CA HIS A 142 5.86 -14.32 3.41
C HIS A 142 4.36 -14.47 3.10
N GLY A 143 3.85 -15.70 3.04
CA GLY A 143 2.46 -15.97 2.65
C GLY A 143 2.20 -15.98 1.14
N PHE A 144 3.25 -15.82 0.31
CA PHE A 144 3.20 -16.03 -1.13
C PHE A 144 3.51 -17.50 -1.43
N HIS A 145 2.45 -18.26 -1.78
CA HIS A 145 2.37 -19.58 -2.41
C HIS A 145 3.62 -20.50 -2.41
N ILE A 146 4.25 -20.73 -1.26
CA ILE A 146 4.53 -22.11 -0.84
C ILE A 146 3.41 -22.48 0.12
N PRO A 147 2.72 -23.61 -0.09
CA PRO A 147 1.76 -24.08 0.90
C PRO A 147 2.48 -24.32 2.22
N ASN A 148 2.36 -23.37 3.15
CA ASN A 148 2.73 -23.64 4.53
C ASN A 148 1.69 -24.63 5.10
N CYS A 149 2.12 -25.58 5.93
CA CYS A 149 1.24 -26.62 6.48
C CYS A 149 0.07 -26.04 7.30
N LYS A 150 0.10 -24.75 7.62
CA LYS A 150 -0.91 -24.05 8.44
C LYS A 150 -2.12 -23.55 7.64
N SER A 151 -2.01 -23.41 6.31
CA SER A 151 -3.10 -22.89 5.47
C SER A 151 -3.55 -23.85 4.36
N ASN A 152 -2.76 -24.89 4.06
CA ASN A 152 -3.08 -25.88 3.04
C ASN A 152 -3.67 -27.17 3.66
N GLU A 153 -5.00 -27.28 3.61
CA GLU A 153 -5.79 -28.41 4.10
C GLU A 153 -6.14 -29.44 3.01
N ARG A 154 -5.49 -29.36 1.82
CA ARG A 154 -5.74 -30.32 0.74
C ARG A 154 -5.31 -31.73 1.13
N LEU A 155 -5.99 -32.71 0.54
CA LEU A 155 -5.72 -34.15 0.71
C LEU A 155 -5.21 -34.83 -0.57
N ASP A 156 -4.98 -34.07 -1.65
CA ASP A 156 -4.49 -34.58 -2.94
C ASP A 156 -2.96 -34.46 -3.07
N GLU A 157 -2.44 -34.62 -4.29
CA GLU A 157 -0.99 -34.53 -4.60
C GLU A 157 -0.39 -33.12 -4.38
N TYR A 158 -1.23 -32.12 -4.11
CA TYR A 158 -0.83 -30.75 -3.77
C TYR A 158 -1.04 -30.43 -2.28
N SER A 159 -1.21 -31.46 -1.45
CA SER A 159 -1.31 -31.37 0.01
C SER A 159 -0.03 -30.86 0.67
N SER A 160 -0.15 -30.46 1.95
CA SER A 160 0.96 -30.08 2.81
C SER A 160 1.72 -31.26 3.42
N GLN A 161 1.44 -32.48 2.96
CA GLN A 161 2.17 -33.69 3.35
C GLN A 161 3.65 -33.58 2.94
N PRO A 162 4.62 -34.06 3.73
CA PRO A 162 6.05 -33.83 3.48
C PRO A 162 6.53 -34.19 2.06
N HIS A 163 6.04 -35.29 1.47
CA HIS A 163 6.41 -35.71 0.12
C HIS A 163 5.76 -34.86 -1.00
N ASN A 164 4.70 -34.09 -0.69
CA ASN A 164 3.97 -33.24 -1.63
C ASN A 164 4.21 -31.73 -1.41
N ALA A 165 4.79 -31.34 -0.26
CA ALA A 165 4.91 -29.95 0.16
C ALA A 165 5.62 -29.05 -0.88
N LEU A 166 6.56 -29.61 -1.64
CA LEU A 166 7.29 -28.90 -2.69
C LEU A 166 6.79 -29.19 -4.11
N ARG A 167 5.71 -29.99 -4.28
CA ARG A 167 5.21 -30.46 -5.59
C ARG A 167 4.94 -29.30 -6.54
N LEU A 168 4.19 -28.29 -6.10
CA LEU A 168 3.86 -27.11 -6.91
C LEU A 168 5.11 -26.32 -7.30
N LEU A 169 5.99 -26.07 -6.32
CA LEU A 169 7.22 -25.31 -6.54
C LEU A 169 8.14 -26.04 -7.52
N HIS A 170 8.32 -27.35 -7.36
CA HIS A 170 9.08 -28.18 -8.29
C HIS A 170 8.49 -28.12 -9.70
N ARG A 171 7.16 -28.22 -9.82
CA ARG A 171 6.47 -28.12 -11.12
C ARG A 171 6.70 -26.76 -11.79
N ILE A 172 6.66 -25.66 -11.04
CA ILE A 172 6.97 -24.32 -11.54
C ILE A 172 8.43 -24.25 -12.02
N VAL A 173 9.39 -24.66 -11.18
CA VAL A 173 10.82 -24.63 -11.50
C VAL A 173 11.13 -25.44 -12.75
N SER A 174 10.64 -26.68 -12.82
CA SER A 174 10.87 -27.58 -13.94
C SER A 174 10.22 -27.07 -15.23
N SER A 175 9.02 -26.49 -15.14
CA SER A 175 8.34 -25.91 -16.30
C SER A 175 9.04 -24.64 -16.80
N ILE A 176 9.58 -23.81 -15.91
CA ILE A 176 10.40 -22.65 -16.29
C ILE A 176 11.68 -23.13 -16.97
N ARG A 177 12.41 -24.07 -16.35
CA ARG A 177 13.67 -24.58 -16.88
C ARG A 177 13.53 -25.17 -18.28
N ALA A 178 12.38 -25.79 -18.59
CA ALA A 178 12.10 -26.36 -19.90
C ALA A 178 11.95 -25.31 -21.04
N VAL A 179 11.73 -24.03 -20.73
CA VAL A 179 11.48 -22.98 -21.75
C VAL A 179 12.54 -21.88 -21.78
N VAL A 180 13.50 -21.88 -20.87
CA VAL A 180 14.58 -20.89 -20.79
C VAL A 180 15.93 -21.53 -21.11
N LYS A 181 16.92 -20.71 -21.44
CA LYS A 181 18.29 -21.17 -21.70
C LYS A 181 18.91 -21.81 -20.45
N LYS A 182 19.87 -22.71 -20.63
CA LYS A 182 20.56 -23.41 -19.52
C LYS A 182 21.26 -22.43 -18.58
N GLU A 183 21.79 -21.34 -19.10
CA GLU A 183 22.51 -20.30 -18.36
C GLU A 183 21.58 -19.35 -17.60
N PHE A 184 20.27 -19.40 -17.84
CA PHE A 184 19.29 -18.53 -17.20
C PHE A 184 19.16 -18.89 -15.71
N ILE A 185 19.33 -17.91 -14.83
CA ILE A 185 19.35 -18.13 -13.39
C ILE A 185 17.91 -18.37 -12.89
N ILE A 186 17.72 -19.41 -12.06
CA ILE A 186 16.47 -19.65 -11.32
C ILE A 186 16.81 -19.62 -9.83
N GLY A 187 16.31 -18.59 -9.14
CA GLY A 187 16.36 -18.47 -7.69
C GLY A 187 15.03 -18.79 -7.03
N ILE A 188 15.05 -19.17 -5.76
CA ILE A 188 13.84 -19.35 -4.93
C ILE A 188 13.99 -18.53 -3.65
N LYS A 189 12.97 -17.79 -3.25
CA LYS A 189 12.93 -17.10 -1.95
C LYS A 189 12.04 -17.84 -0.97
N ILE A 190 12.57 -18.25 0.17
CA ILE A 190 11.88 -19.01 1.22
C ILE A 190 11.90 -18.23 2.54
N ASN A 191 10.82 -18.31 3.32
CA ASN A 191 10.71 -17.64 4.62
C ASN A 191 11.15 -18.58 5.75
N ALA A 192 12.20 -18.22 6.49
CA ALA A 192 12.66 -18.96 7.65
C ALA A 192 11.62 -18.97 8.80
N ALA A 193 10.77 -17.94 8.88
CA ALA A 193 9.75 -17.88 9.92
C ALA A 193 8.65 -18.96 9.78
N ASP A 194 8.48 -19.52 8.58
CA ASP A 194 7.51 -20.60 8.35
C ASP A 194 7.94 -21.90 9.04
N TYR A 195 9.21 -21.99 9.44
CA TYR A 195 9.81 -23.17 10.05
C TYR A 195 10.07 -23.03 11.55
N VAL A 196 9.68 -21.91 12.19
CA VAL A 196 9.97 -21.61 13.61
C VAL A 196 9.54 -22.75 14.54
N ASP A 197 8.39 -23.35 14.30
CA ASP A 197 7.84 -24.44 15.14
C ASP A 197 8.38 -25.82 14.75
N THR A 198 9.21 -25.90 13.71
CA THR A 198 9.69 -27.15 13.09
C THR A 198 11.20 -27.10 12.80
N LEU A 199 11.97 -26.21 13.46
CA LEU A 199 13.40 -26.08 13.21
C LEU A 199 14.22 -27.29 13.67
N GLU A 200 13.68 -28.05 14.61
CA GLU A 200 14.23 -29.33 15.06
C GLU A 200 13.71 -30.51 14.24
N ASP A 201 12.88 -30.25 13.23
CA ASP A 201 12.28 -31.26 12.38
C ASP A 201 13.09 -31.42 11.09
N ASP A 202 13.35 -32.67 10.70
CA ASP A 202 14.04 -33.05 9.46
C ASP A 202 13.36 -32.47 8.21
N ARG A 203 12.11 -31.98 8.30
CA ARG A 203 11.39 -31.31 7.21
C ARG A 203 12.13 -30.12 6.60
N VAL A 204 12.80 -29.28 7.40
CA VAL A 204 13.58 -28.13 6.86
C VAL A 204 14.72 -28.64 5.99
N LEU A 205 15.48 -29.60 6.52
CA LEU A 205 16.60 -30.24 5.83
C LEU A 205 16.11 -30.90 4.54
N GLY A 206 15.02 -31.66 4.62
CA GLY A 206 14.42 -32.35 3.49
C GLY A 206 14.01 -31.41 2.35
N HIS A 207 13.55 -30.18 2.66
CA HIS A 207 13.23 -29.20 1.62
C HIS A 207 14.49 -28.69 0.90
N PHE A 208 15.54 -28.30 1.62
CA PHE A 208 16.79 -27.84 0.99
C PHE A 208 17.46 -28.95 0.18
N GLN A 209 17.47 -30.18 0.72
CA GLN A 209 17.97 -31.36 0.01
C GLN A 209 17.16 -31.60 -1.26
N SER A 210 15.83 -31.63 -1.18
CA SER A 210 14.95 -31.81 -2.33
C SER A 210 15.23 -30.75 -3.40
N ILE A 211 15.25 -29.47 -3.04
CA ILE A 211 15.50 -28.37 -3.99
C ILE A 211 16.87 -28.53 -4.66
N ALA A 212 17.90 -28.90 -3.90
CA ALA A 212 19.23 -29.12 -4.45
C ALA A 212 19.27 -30.30 -5.44
N THR A 213 18.59 -31.41 -5.13
CA THR A 213 18.54 -32.59 -6.01
C THR A 213 17.80 -32.35 -7.32
N TRP A 214 16.96 -31.32 -7.42
CA TRP A 214 16.31 -30.96 -8.69
C TRP A 214 17.29 -30.49 -9.77
N GLY A 215 18.47 -29.98 -9.37
CA GLY A 215 19.52 -29.54 -10.30
C GLY A 215 19.17 -28.35 -11.19
N ASN A 216 18.05 -27.68 -10.90
CA ASN A 216 17.48 -26.62 -11.73
C ASN A 216 17.49 -25.24 -11.05
N VAL A 217 17.97 -25.16 -9.80
CA VAL A 217 17.95 -23.97 -8.94
C VAL A 217 19.38 -23.52 -8.65
N ASP A 218 19.66 -22.25 -8.95
CA ASP A 218 21.00 -21.66 -8.84
C ASP A 218 21.25 -21.00 -7.49
N PHE A 219 20.20 -20.47 -6.84
CA PHE A 219 20.30 -19.93 -5.49
C PHE A 219 18.99 -20.01 -4.70
N ILE A 220 19.12 -20.08 -3.38
CA ILE A 220 18.00 -20.01 -2.44
C ILE A 220 18.21 -18.79 -1.54
N GLU A 221 17.29 -17.83 -1.61
CA GLU A 221 17.20 -16.73 -0.65
C GLU A 221 16.47 -17.18 0.60
N VAL A 222 17.15 -17.13 1.73
CA VAL A 222 16.59 -17.30 3.06
C VAL A 222 16.20 -15.93 3.60
N SER A 223 14.89 -15.70 3.74
CA SER A 223 14.31 -14.46 4.26
C SER A 223 13.80 -14.66 5.69
N GLY A 224 14.13 -13.74 6.61
CA GLY A 224 13.72 -13.81 8.00
C GLY A 224 14.36 -12.69 8.84
N GLY A 225 13.68 -12.23 9.90
CA GLY A 225 14.02 -11.02 10.68
C GLY A 225 15.37 -11.01 11.43
N ASP A 226 15.56 -9.96 12.24
CA ASP A 226 16.85 -9.32 12.59
C ASP A 226 18.00 -10.15 13.23
N TYR A 227 19.22 -9.97 12.70
CA TYR A 227 20.51 -10.38 13.30
C TYR A 227 20.90 -9.48 14.50
N GLU A 228 20.35 -8.26 14.59
CA GLU A 228 20.63 -7.27 15.63
C GLU A 228 19.33 -6.87 16.36
N LYS A 229 19.00 -7.63 17.41
CA LYS A 229 17.98 -7.43 18.47
C LYS A 229 16.50 -7.79 18.15
N PRO A 230 15.76 -8.38 19.12
CA PRO A 230 14.40 -8.90 18.93
C PRO A 230 13.32 -7.94 19.46
N ALA A 231 12.56 -7.26 18.58
CA ALA A 231 11.21 -6.77 18.89
C ALA A 231 10.45 -6.33 17.63
N ASP A 232 9.13 -6.53 17.65
CA ASP A 232 8.10 -5.96 16.79
C ASP A 232 7.91 -6.50 15.35
N PHE A 233 7.08 -7.55 15.25
CA PHE A 233 5.91 -7.56 14.35
C PHE A 233 4.72 -8.16 15.11
N ARG A 234 3.59 -7.44 15.12
CA ARG A 234 2.46 -7.53 16.07
C ARG A 234 1.52 -8.74 15.92
N THR A 235 2.05 -9.94 15.78
CA THR A 235 1.26 -11.19 15.88
C THR A 235 1.92 -12.26 16.76
N LEU A 236 3.00 -11.92 17.47
CA LEU A 236 3.63 -12.80 18.46
C LEU A 236 3.40 -12.41 19.92
N ARG A 237 2.66 -11.33 20.24
CA ARG A 237 2.51 -10.86 21.63
C ARG A 237 1.76 -11.87 22.51
N ASP A 238 0.75 -12.55 21.98
CA ASP A 238 -0.05 -13.51 22.74
C ASP A 238 0.62 -14.90 22.83
N PHE A 239 1.48 -15.24 21.86
CA PHE A 239 2.27 -16.48 21.89
C PHE A 239 3.55 -16.31 22.73
N MET A 240 4.20 -15.14 22.70
CA MET A 240 5.44 -14.85 23.43
C MET A 240 5.24 -14.36 24.87
N ALA A 241 4.01 -14.08 25.32
CA ALA A 241 3.74 -13.92 26.76
C ALA A 241 4.04 -15.22 27.56
N LYS A 242 4.26 -16.35 26.87
CA LYS A 242 4.56 -17.67 27.48
C LYS A 242 6.01 -18.15 27.38
N MET A 243 6.94 -17.46 26.71
CA MET A 243 8.33 -17.95 26.66
C MET A 243 9.39 -16.85 26.79
N SER A 244 10.37 -17.18 27.64
CA SER A 244 11.47 -16.36 28.14
C SER A 244 12.37 -15.73 27.06
N LYS A 245 13.10 -14.70 27.49
CA LYS A 245 14.01 -13.80 26.76
C LYS A 245 15.09 -14.60 25.98
N SER A 246 15.38 -14.17 24.74
CA SER A 246 16.46 -14.64 23.83
C SER A 246 16.25 -15.81 22.79
N PRO A 247 15.13 -15.95 22.04
CA PRO A 247 15.05 -17.01 20.98
C PRO A 247 15.28 -16.59 19.51
N ARG A 248 15.06 -15.32 19.11
CA ARG A 248 14.93 -14.96 17.66
C ARG A 248 16.24 -14.69 16.91
N GLN A 249 17.26 -14.12 17.54
CA GLN A 249 18.57 -13.84 16.89
C GLN A 249 19.33 -15.13 16.54
N ALA A 250 19.16 -16.19 17.33
CA ALA A 250 19.75 -17.51 17.07
C ALA A 250 19.02 -18.28 15.96
N LEU A 251 17.81 -17.85 15.59
CA LEU A 251 16.93 -18.60 14.69
C LEU A 251 17.41 -18.56 13.24
N PHE A 252 17.67 -17.36 12.72
CA PHE A 252 17.95 -17.14 11.31
C PHE A 252 19.39 -17.51 10.94
N SER A 253 20.33 -17.21 11.83
CA SER A 253 21.72 -17.64 11.72
C SER A 253 21.85 -19.15 11.75
N ARG A 254 21.15 -19.83 12.68
CA ARG A 254 21.10 -21.29 12.74
C ARG A 254 20.44 -21.86 11.49
N PHE A 255 19.32 -21.30 11.03
CA PHE A 255 18.62 -21.80 9.84
C PHE A 255 19.47 -21.69 8.58
N SER A 256 20.10 -20.53 8.31
CA SER A 256 20.94 -20.36 7.12
C SER A 256 22.21 -21.20 7.20
N LYS A 257 22.81 -21.34 8.39
CA LYS A 257 23.94 -22.23 8.63
C LYS A 257 23.57 -23.70 8.42
N THR A 258 22.43 -24.13 8.95
CA THR A 258 21.90 -25.47 8.73
C THR A 258 21.65 -25.73 7.24
N ALA A 259 21.08 -24.76 6.50
CA ALA A 259 20.93 -24.88 5.05
C ALA A 259 22.28 -25.05 4.34
N MET A 260 23.29 -24.25 4.70
CA MET A 260 24.66 -24.38 4.17
C MET A 260 25.25 -25.78 4.44
N ASP A 261 25.22 -26.23 5.69
CA ASP A 261 25.78 -27.51 6.11
C ASP A 261 25.05 -28.70 5.46
N THR A 262 23.74 -28.58 5.27
CA THR A 262 22.90 -29.55 4.56
C THR A 262 23.32 -29.68 3.10
N LEU A 263 23.48 -28.55 2.41
CA LEU A 263 23.91 -28.56 1.02
C LEU A 263 25.33 -29.11 0.91
N GLU A 264 26.23 -28.80 1.84
CA GLU A 264 27.60 -29.32 1.84
C GLU A 264 27.65 -30.84 2.03
N SER A 265 26.86 -31.38 2.97
CA SER A 265 26.82 -32.82 3.28
C SER A 265 26.20 -33.69 2.19
N LEU A 266 25.42 -33.10 1.27
CA LEU A 266 24.86 -33.83 0.13
C LEU A 266 25.98 -34.40 -0.77
N GLN A 267 26.12 -35.72 -0.76
CA GLN A 267 26.86 -36.47 -1.78
C GLN A 267 26.08 -36.37 -3.07
N THR A 268 26.48 -35.44 -3.93
CA THR A 268 25.88 -35.26 -5.26
C THR A 268 26.76 -36.01 -6.24
N GLU A 269 26.15 -36.71 -7.21
CA GLU A 269 26.89 -37.15 -8.39
C GLU A 269 27.58 -35.92 -8.99
N SER A 270 28.88 -36.07 -9.31
CA SER A 270 29.89 -35.03 -9.52
C SER A 270 29.55 -33.88 -10.51
N SER A 271 28.40 -33.90 -11.18
CA SER A 271 27.99 -32.93 -12.20
C SER A 271 26.91 -31.93 -11.78
N LEU A 272 26.21 -32.10 -10.66
CA LEU A 272 25.14 -31.18 -10.25
C LEU A 272 25.66 -30.02 -9.41
N ALA A 273 25.54 -28.78 -9.90
CA ALA A 273 25.90 -27.61 -9.13
C ALA A 273 24.87 -27.37 -7.99
N LYS A 274 25.36 -27.25 -6.76
CA LYS A 274 24.53 -26.96 -5.59
C LYS A 274 24.10 -25.49 -5.59
N PRO A 275 22.85 -25.16 -5.16
CA PRO A 275 22.40 -23.78 -5.12
C PRO A 275 23.20 -22.95 -4.10
N LEU A 276 23.47 -21.69 -4.43
CA LEU A 276 24.03 -20.73 -3.48
C LEU A 276 22.99 -20.31 -2.44
N ILE A 277 23.43 -20.03 -1.22
CA ILE A 277 22.57 -19.49 -0.16
C ILE A 277 22.74 -17.98 -0.10
N LEU A 278 21.65 -17.26 -0.35
CA LEU A 278 21.52 -15.82 -0.16
C LEU A 278 20.82 -15.54 1.17
N LEU A 279 21.48 -14.85 2.09
CA LEU A 279 20.90 -14.51 3.38
C LEU A 279 20.40 -13.06 3.37
N THR A 280 19.12 -12.85 3.70
CA THR A 280 18.50 -11.53 3.76
C THR A 280 17.87 -11.28 5.13
N GLY A 281 18.30 -10.20 5.80
CA GLY A 281 17.69 -9.73 7.04
C GLY A 281 18.73 -9.36 8.10
N GLY A 282 18.60 -8.15 8.67
CA GLY A 282 19.43 -7.69 9.79
C GLY A 282 20.92 -7.44 9.52
N LEU A 283 21.37 -7.56 8.28
CA LEU A 283 22.74 -7.25 7.85
C LEU A 283 22.95 -5.72 7.74
N ARG A 284 23.04 -5.04 8.89
CA ARG A 284 23.08 -3.56 8.99
C ARG A 284 24.41 -2.96 9.38
N THR A 285 25.45 -3.78 9.55
CA THR A 285 26.79 -3.33 9.94
C THR A 285 27.84 -4.12 9.15
N PRO A 286 29.00 -3.52 8.82
CA PRO A 286 30.09 -4.24 8.16
C PRO A 286 30.55 -5.46 8.93
N GLU A 287 30.54 -5.38 10.26
CA GLU A 287 30.88 -6.47 11.17
C GLU A 287 29.95 -7.66 10.96
N LEU A 288 28.63 -7.42 10.87
CA LEU A 288 27.68 -8.49 10.57
C LEU A 288 27.84 -9.06 9.16
N LEU A 289 28.11 -8.23 8.16
CA LEU A 289 28.39 -8.71 6.80
C LEU A 289 29.62 -9.64 6.81
N HIS A 290 30.67 -9.25 7.52
CA HIS A 290 31.89 -10.03 7.66
C HIS A 290 31.63 -11.34 8.39
N ILE A 291 30.98 -11.30 9.56
CA ILE A 291 30.65 -12.48 10.37
C ILE A 291 29.79 -13.48 9.59
N ALA A 292 28.80 -12.99 8.82
CA ALA A 292 27.95 -13.85 8.01
C ALA A 292 28.73 -14.64 6.95
N LEU A 293 29.78 -14.04 6.37
CA LEU A 293 30.66 -14.70 5.40
C LEU A 293 31.71 -15.59 6.08
N GLU A 294 32.41 -15.07 7.09
CA GLU A 294 33.50 -15.75 7.80
C GLU A 294 33.00 -17.03 8.48
N LYS A 295 31.83 -16.97 9.16
CA LYS A 295 31.20 -18.13 9.79
C LYS A 295 30.40 -19.00 8.84
N ARG A 296 30.47 -18.72 7.52
CA ARG A 296 29.78 -19.46 6.45
C ARG A 296 28.27 -19.59 6.70
N HIS A 297 27.63 -18.50 7.11
CA HIS A 297 26.18 -18.45 7.23
C HIS A 297 25.50 -18.22 5.86
N ALA A 298 26.22 -17.73 4.86
CA ALA A 298 25.72 -17.47 3.53
C ALA A 298 26.83 -17.45 2.47
N HIS A 299 26.46 -17.70 1.22
CA HIS A 299 27.31 -17.45 0.06
C HIS A 299 27.19 -16.00 -0.41
N LEU A 300 25.97 -15.46 -0.40
CA LEU A 300 25.60 -14.11 -0.84
C LEU A 300 24.86 -13.36 0.29
N LEU A 301 24.97 -12.04 0.31
CA LEU A 301 24.42 -11.16 1.34
C LEU A 301 23.36 -10.23 0.73
N GLY A 302 22.12 -10.39 1.20
CA GLY A 302 20.96 -9.68 0.71
C GLY A 302 20.66 -8.40 1.50
N ILE A 303 20.68 -7.27 0.82
CA ILE A 303 20.48 -5.94 1.42
C ILE A 303 19.18 -5.33 0.91
N GLY A 304 18.17 -5.27 1.79
CA GLY A 304 16.86 -4.65 1.51
C GLY A 304 16.88 -3.16 1.82
N ARG A 305 16.26 -2.75 2.94
CA ARG A 305 16.18 -1.35 3.41
C ARG A 305 17.51 -0.60 3.37
N GLY A 306 18.61 -1.27 3.73
CA GLY A 306 19.96 -0.70 3.66
C GLY A 306 20.35 -0.20 2.27
N SER A 307 19.83 -0.79 1.19
CA SER A 307 20.09 -0.36 -0.19
C SER A 307 19.29 0.89 -0.59
N ILE A 308 18.21 1.20 0.14
CA ILE A 308 17.48 2.48 0.00
C ILE A 308 18.25 3.57 0.74
N LEU A 309 18.68 3.27 1.96
CA LEU A 309 19.43 4.21 2.79
C LEU A 309 20.81 4.50 2.21
N SER A 310 21.48 3.48 1.68
CA SER A 310 22.85 3.52 1.15
C SER A 310 22.91 2.81 -0.21
N PRO A 311 22.38 3.43 -1.29
CA PRO A 311 22.46 2.85 -2.63
C PRO A 311 23.90 2.57 -3.08
N ASP A 312 24.85 3.34 -2.53
CA ASP A 312 26.29 3.32 -2.75
C ASP A 312 27.08 2.36 -1.85
N LEU A 313 26.40 1.54 -1.05
CA LEU A 313 27.02 0.64 -0.07
C LEU A 313 28.18 -0.22 -0.63
N PRO A 314 28.08 -0.89 -1.80
CA PRO A 314 29.20 -1.70 -2.30
C PRO A 314 30.47 -0.88 -2.55
N ARG A 315 30.32 0.33 -3.10
CA ARG A 315 31.43 1.25 -3.35
C ARG A 315 32.02 1.81 -2.06
N LEU A 316 31.19 2.08 -1.06
CA LEU A 316 31.67 2.51 0.27
C LEU A 316 32.51 1.40 0.92
N LEU A 317 32.03 0.16 0.92
CA LEU A 317 32.76 -0.97 1.48
C LEU A 317 34.07 -1.25 0.73
N GLU A 318 34.06 -1.17 -0.60
CA GLU A 318 35.26 -1.30 -1.44
C GLU A 318 36.32 -0.23 -1.07
N CYS A 319 35.91 1.01 -0.86
CA CYS A 319 36.79 2.10 -0.43
C CYS A 319 37.39 1.85 0.96
N GLU A 320 36.57 1.45 1.94
CA GLU A 320 37.02 1.16 3.31
C GLU A 320 37.97 -0.05 3.35
N LEU A 321 37.70 -1.09 2.57
CA LEU A 321 38.59 -2.25 2.43
C LEU A 321 39.95 -1.85 1.86
N ASN A 322 39.98 -1.02 0.83
CA ASN A 322 41.23 -0.53 0.23
C ASN A 322 42.05 0.30 1.23
N LYS A 323 41.39 1.14 2.04
CA LYS A 323 42.07 1.90 3.11
C LYS A 323 42.65 0.98 4.18
N ALA A 324 41.88 -0.01 4.64
CA ALA A 324 42.31 -0.91 5.69
C ALA A 324 43.48 -1.82 5.27
N GLN A 325 43.52 -2.23 4.00
CA GLN A 325 44.67 -2.92 3.43
C GLN A 325 45.93 -2.04 3.44
N ALA A 326 45.78 -0.73 3.23
CA ALA A 326 46.89 0.21 3.28
C ALA A 326 47.34 0.58 4.72
N SER A 327 46.45 0.53 5.72
CA SER A 327 46.72 0.95 7.10
C SER A 327 46.93 -0.18 8.11
N SER A 328 46.93 -1.45 7.68
CA SER A 328 47.05 -2.66 8.52
C SER A 328 46.03 -2.73 9.67
N SER A 329 44.96 -1.94 9.60
CA SER A 329 43.95 -1.79 10.64
C SER A 329 42.61 -1.43 10.01
N LEU A 330 41.59 -2.23 10.31
CA LEU A 330 40.25 -2.07 9.79
C LEU A 330 39.41 -1.33 10.83
N ALA A 331 39.34 -0.01 10.72
CA ALA A 331 38.39 0.80 11.47
C ALA A 331 37.21 1.11 10.54
N TRP A 332 36.13 0.33 10.66
CA TRP A 332 34.92 0.58 9.87
C TRP A 332 34.30 1.92 10.28
N SER A 333 34.34 2.91 9.40
CA SER A 333 33.41 4.04 9.50
C SER A 333 32.03 3.54 9.06
N ALA A 334 30.99 3.69 9.89
CA ALA A 334 29.68 3.09 9.67
C ALA A 334 29.11 3.41 8.26
N PRO A 335 29.18 2.48 7.28
CA PRO A 335 28.82 2.78 5.89
C PRO A 335 27.31 2.73 5.67
N PHE A 336 26.57 2.17 6.63
CA PHE A 336 25.13 2.21 6.66
C PHE A 336 24.66 3.55 7.19
N ARG A 337 23.95 4.31 6.36
CA ARG A 337 23.19 5.47 6.84
C ARG A 337 22.11 5.03 7.83
N ARG A 338 21.78 5.90 8.79
CA ARG A 338 20.89 5.59 9.92
C ARG A 338 19.47 5.26 9.46
N GLU A 339 18.77 4.39 10.20
CA GLU A 339 17.33 4.21 10.02
C GLU A 339 16.57 5.46 10.54
N PRO A 340 15.42 5.83 9.94
CA PRO A 340 14.62 6.95 10.41
C PRO A 340 13.95 6.63 11.76
N ASP A 341 13.84 7.63 12.64
CA ASP A 341 12.99 7.54 13.83
C ASP A 341 11.54 7.86 13.43
N LEU A 342 10.69 6.83 13.44
CA LEU A 342 9.29 6.92 13.04
C LEU A 342 8.34 6.68 14.22
N SER A 343 8.80 6.98 15.44
CA SER A 343 7.97 6.91 16.64
C SER A 343 6.80 7.92 16.56
N VAL A 344 5.61 7.45 16.94
CA VAL A 344 4.37 8.23 17.03
C VAL A 344 3.85 8.17 18.46
N SER A 345 3.31 9.28 18.98
CA SER A 345 2.81 9.37 20.36
C SER A 345 1.72 8.32 20.64
N LEU A 346 1.61 7.87 21.89
CA LEU A 346 0.67 6.81 22.30
C LEU A 346 -0.79 7.10 21.91
N ALA A 347 -1.21 8.37 21.93
CA ALA A 347 -2.57 8.78 21.58
C ALA A 347 -2.89 8.57 20.08
N LEU A 348 -1.95 8.88 19.19
CA LEU A 348 -2.09 8.65 17.74
C LEU A 348 -1.96 7.16 17.38
N ARG A 349 -1.21 6.39 18.19
CA ARG A 349 -1.05 4.94 18.02
C ARG A 349 -2.39 4.19 18.02
N ASN A 350 -3.37 4.62 18.83
CA ASN A 350 -4.66 3.94 18.96
C ASN A 350 -5.61 4.13 17.76
N ILE A 351 -5.44 5.20 16.98
CA ILE A 351 -6.21 5.48 15.76
C ILE A 351 -5.79 4.54 14.63
N PHE A 352 -4.49 4.24 14.53
CA PHE A 352 -3.95 3.35 13.48
C PHE A 352 -3.94 1.87 13.86
N THR A 353 -4.19 1.51 15.13
CA THR A 353 -4.34 0.11 15.55
C THR A 353 -5.75 -0.44 15.42
N THR A 354 -6.76 0.43 15.28
CA THR A 354 -8.17 0.04 15.16
C THR A 354 -8.61 -0.21 13.72
N ILE A 355 -7.86 0.29 12.73
CA ILE A 355 -8.02 -0.08 11.32
C ILE A 355 -6.88 -1.04 10.99
N PRO A 356 -7.15 -2.34 10.71
CA PRO A 356 -6.12 -3.27 10.30
C PRO A 356 -5.64 -2.92 8.88
N LEU A 357 -4.78 -1.91 8.78
CA LEU A 357 -4.08 -1.52 7.56
C LEU A 357 -2.84 -2.42 7.43
N ILE A 358 -3.01 -3.61 6.85
CA ILE A 358 -1.88 -4.51 6.63
C ILE A 358 -0.97 -3.92 5.54
N GLY A 359 0.35 -3.93 5.81
CA GLY A 359 1.39 -3.50 4.88
C GLY A 359 1.73 -2.00 4.93
N ALA A 360 0.92 -1.19 5.63
CA ALA A 360 1.08 0.27 5.72
C ALA A 360 1.54 0.74 7.11
N GLY A 361 2.52 0.03 7.69
CA GLY A 361 3.26 0.58 8.83
C GLY A 361 3.99 1.86 8.39
N THR A 362 4.17 2.80 9.30
CA THR A 362 4.88 4.07 9.04
C THR A 362 6.28 3.85 8.44
N GLY A 363 6.96 2.78 8.84
CA GLY A 363 8.22 2.32 8.25
C GLY A 363 8.13 1.98 6.77
N MET A 364 7.20 1.10 6.37
CA MET A 364 7.00 0.73 4.97
C MET A 364 6.71 1.97 4.11
N ALA A 365 5.78 2.81 4.57
CA ALA A 365 5.41 4.03 3.84
C ALA A 365 6.60 4.98 3.65
N TRP A 366 7.45 5.11 4.67
CA TRP A 366 8.63 5.96 4.58
C TRP A 366 9.61 5.45 3.53
N TYR A 367 9.86 4.13 3.51
CA TYR A 367 10.74 3.52 2.51
C TYR A 367 10.20 3.63 1.09
N LEU A 368 8.89 3.46 0.89
CA LEU A 368 8.24 3.62 -0.41
C LEU A 368 8.37 5.06 -0.94
N VAL A 369 8.09 6.05 -0.09
CA VAL A 369 8.24 7.46 -0.46
C VAL A 369 9.71 7.81 -0.73
N THR A 370 10.64 7.28 0.06
CA THR A 370 12.08 7.48 -0.16
C THR A 370 12.54 6.86 -1.48
N MET A 371 12.08 5.65 -1.84
CA MET A 371 12.35 5.07 -3.16
C MET A 371 11.77 5.91 -4.30
N ARG A 372 10.55 6.45 -4.15
CA ARG A 372 9.98 7.37 -5.15
C ARG A 372 10.81 8.63 -5.32
N ARG A 373 11.29 9.22 -4.23
CA ARG A 373 12.19 10.40 -4.29
C ARG A 373 13.52 10.06 -4.92
N LEU A 374 14.05 8.86 -4.65
CA LEU A 374 15.21 8.34 -5.38
C LEU A 374 14.90 8.24 -6.88
N ALA A 375 13.73 7.74 -7.29
CA ALA A 375 13.36 7.65 -8.70
C ALA A 375 13.22 9.02 -9.40
N MET A 376 12.70 10.04 -8.72
CA MET A 376 12.30 11.32 -9.32
C MET A 376 13.41 12.36 -9.56
N ASN A 377 14.68 12.05 -9.30
CA ASN A 377 15.78 13.02 -9.44
C ASN A 377 16.73 12.65 -10.59
N PRO A 378 16.32 12.76 -11.87
CA PRO A 378 17.04 12.18 -13.01
C PRO A 378 18.16 13.05 -13.62
N SER A 379 18.29 14.34 -13.26
CA SER A 379 18.92 15.31 -14.19
C SER A 379 20.31 15.85 -13.85
N ARG A 380 21.05 15.31 -12.87
CA ARG A 380 22.43 15.78 -12.56
C ARG A 380 23.38 14.63 -12.16
N PRO A 381 24.69 14.73 -12.49
CA PRO A 381 25.69 13.80 -11.95
C PRO A 381 25.66 13.88 -10.42
N PHE A 382 25.43 12.72 -9.78
CA PHE A 382 25.13 12.61 -8.35
C PHE A 382 26.28 13.11 -7.48
N LYS A 383 26.00 14.10 -6.62
CA LYS A 383 26.86 14.42 -5.47
C LYS A 383 26.45 13.53 -4.30
N SER A 384 27.37 13.24 -3.38
CA SER A 384 27.12 12.39 -2.20
C SER A 384 25.89 12.82 -1.39
N LYS A 385 25.58 14.12 -1.34
CA LYS A 385 24.39 14.67 -0.68
C LYS A 385 23.06 14.26 -1.33
N ASP A 386 23.04 13.93 -2.62
CA ASP A 386 21.83 13.56 -3.36
C ASP A 386 21.40 12.09 -3.10
N LEU A 387 22.25 11.32 -2.41
CA LEU A 387 22.00 9.93 -2.01
C LEU A 387 21.51 9.81 -0.56
N GLU A 388 21.61 10.88 0.22
CA GLU A 388 21.11 10.87 1.59
C GLU A 388 19.58 10.87 1.62
N PRO A 389 18.95 9.96 2.37
CA PRO A 389 17.52 10.00 2.58
C PRO A 389 17.09 11.29 3.28
N ASP A 390 15.91 11.79 2.92
CA ASP A 390 15.31 12.92 3.62
C ASP A 390 14.72 12.46 4.96
N TYR A 391 15.52 12.57 6.00
CA TYR A 391 15.11 12.27 7.37
C TYR A 391 14.12 13.28 7.97
N THR A 392 13.77 14.37 7.27
CA THR A 392 12.72 15.29 7.72
C THR A 392 11.31 14.74 7.44
N LEU A 393 11.19 13.69 6.60
CA LEU A 393 9.93 13.00 6.36
C LEU A 393 9.50 12.22 7.62
N GLY A 394 8.54 12.78 8.36
CA GLY A 394 7.95 12.14 9.54
C GLY A 394 7.00 10.98 9.19
N ALA A 395 6.68 10.16 10.19
CA ALA A 395 5.85 8.95 10.07
C ALA A 395 4.47 9.19 9.41
N LEU A 396 3.75 10.25 9.80
CA LEU A 396 2.43 10.56 9.23
C LEU A 396 2.53 11.09 7.81
N ALA A 397 3.54 11.93 7.54
CA ALA A 397 3.81 12.42 6.20
C ALA A 397 4.16 11.26 5.26
N ALA A 398 4.98 10.30 5.69
CA ALA A 398 5.29 9.12 4.90
C ALA A 398 4.03 8.34 4.46
N VAL A 399 3.10 8.07 5.38
CA VAL A 399 1.82 7.38 5.07
C VAL A 399 0.98 8.20 4.08
N PHE A 400 0.86 9.52 4.30
CA PHE A 400 0.14 10.41 3.39
C PHE A 400 0.73 10.41 1.98
N TRP A 401 2.03 10.63 1.86
CA TRP A 401 2.72 10.74 0.57
C TRP A 401 2.72 9.42 -0.21
N MET A 402 2.77 8.28 0.50
CA MET A 402 2.64 6.96 -0.11
C MET A 402 1.29 6.82 -0.83
N TRP A 403 0.18 7.09 -0.14
CA TRP A 403 -1.18 6.90 -0.65
C TRP A 403 -1.63 7.99 -1.63
N CYS A 404 -1.34 9.25 -1.34
CA CYS A 404 -1.82 10.38 -2.14
C CYS A 404 -0.99 10.65 -3.39
N TRP A 405 0.18 10.02 -3.54
CA TRP A 405 1.06 10.20 -4.70
C TRP A 405 1.33 11.68 -5.05
N VAL A 406 1.57 12.51 -4.03
CA VAL A 406 1.83 13.94 -4.21
C VAL A 406 3.33 14.20 -4.22
N ASP A 407 3.81 14.84 -5.29
CA ASP A 407 5.23 15.08 -5.54
C ASP A 407 5.52 16.58 -5.47
N SER A 408 6.24 17.08 -4.44
CA SER A 408 6.84 18.40 -4.56
C SER A 408 8.05 18.65 -3.64
N PRO A 409 9.16 19.21 -4.19
CA PRO A 409 10.30 19.74 -3.44
C PRO A 409 10.04 21.13 -2.81
N PHE A 410 8.89 21.78 -3.03
CA PHE A 410 8.62 23.14 -2.53
C PHE A 410 8.33 23.25 -1.03
N VAL A 411 8.08 22.13 -0.33
CA VAL A 411 7.72 22.17 1.10
C VAL A 411 8.95 22.24 2.01
N SER A 412 10.13 21.83 1.54
CA SER A 412 11.34 21.69 2.36
C SER A 412 11.92 23.04 2.85
N ALA A 413 11.80 24.12 2.08
CA ALA A 413 12.34 25.43 2.47
C ALA A 413 11.56 26.11 3.60
N ALA A 414 10.24 25.86 3.71
CA ALA A 414 9.40 26.49 4.73
C ALA A 414 9.50 25.79 6.10
N THR A 415 9.86 24.51 6.14
CA THR A 415 9.94 23.73 7.39
C THR A 415 11.30 23.82 8.07
N TYR A 416 12.38 24.05 7.32
CA TYR A 416 13.74 24.02 7.87
C TYR A 416 14.11 25.26 8.70
N VAL A 417 13.44 26.40 8.49
CA VAL A 417 13.70 27.66 9.24
C VAL A 417 13.03 27.67 10.63
N VAL A 418 12.07 26.77 10.91
CA VAL A 418 11.21 26.86 12.11
C VAL A 418 11.76 26.10 13.34
N PHE A 419 12.73 25.18 13.18
CA PHE A 419 13.06 24.22 14.25
C PHE A 419 14.38 24.44 15.03
N LYS A 420 15.08 25.59 14.90
CA LYS A 420 16.39 25.78 15.54
C LYS A 420 16.56 26.91 16.56
N LYS A 421 15.53 27.37 17.27
CA LYS A 421 15.77 28.28 18.43
C LYS A 421 14.93 27.94 19.66
N GLN A 422 15.65 27.76 20.78
CA GLN A 422 15.16 27.61 22.15
C GLN A 422 14.23 28.77 22.56
N ILE A 423 13.22 28.43 23.34
CA ILE A 423 12.12 29.27 23.86
C ILE A 423 12.68 30.31 24.88
N PRO A 424 12.15 31.55 24.88
CA PRO A 424 11.39 32.00 26.05
C PRO A 424 9.97 32.49 25.71
N GLU A 425 9.11 32.43 26.73
CA GLU A 425 7.67 32.75 26.75
C GLU A 425 7.36 34.21 26.38
N GLU A 426 6.52 34.40 25.36
CA GLU A 426 5.36 35.32 25.33
C GLU A 426 4.75 35.29 23.91
N SER A 427 3.44 35.05 23.81
CA SER A 427 2.64 35.01 22.58
C SER A 427 2.97 33.89 21.55
N ALA A 428 2.70 32.64 21.92
CA ALA A 428 2.74 31.51 20.98
C ALA A 428 1.56 31.57 19.97
N LYS A 429 1.82 32.07 18.74
CA LYS A 429 0.98 31.76 17.57
C LYS A 429 1.32 30.35 17.07
N LEU A 430 0.35 29.44 17.20
CA LEU A 430 0.37 28.05 16.70
C LEU A 430 0.72 27.99 15.19
N PRO A 431 1.47 26.99 14.70
CA PRO A 431 1.61 26.75 13.27
C PRO A 431 0.27 26.26 12.66
N PRO A 432 0.07 26.39 11.33
CA PRO A 432 -1.26 26.29 10.73
C PRO A 432 -1.81 24.84 10.76
N PRO A 433 -3.10 24.65 11.10
CA PRO A 433 -3.75 23.33 11.18
C PRO A 433 -4.10 22.69 9.81
N THR A 434 -3.37 23.02 8.74
CA THR A 434 -3.80 22.81 7.35
C THR A 434 -3.47 21.45 6.71
N MET A 435 -2.87 20.48 7.41
CA MET A 435 -2.46 19.18 6.80
C MET A 435 -3.02 17.90 7.45
N LEU A 436 -3.65 17.96 8.61
CA LEU A 436 -4.06 16.76 9.37
C LEU A 436 -5.47 16.24 9.03
N ALA A 437 -6.14 16.89 8.11
CA ALA A 437 -7.48 17.36 8.41
C ALA A 437 -8.38 17.10 7.19
N THR A 438 -7.92 17.59 6.04
CA THR A 438 -8.21 17.12 4.68
C THR A 438 -7.97 15.62 4.48
N THR A 439 -7.03 15.06 5.24
CA THR A 439 -6.55 13.68 5.14
C THR A 439 -7.56 12.67 5.72
N LEU A 440 -8.38 13.05 6.70
CA LEU A 440 -9.38 12.15 7.30
C LEU A 440 -10.65 12.00 6.43
N ILE A 441 -11.01 12.99 5.61
CA ILE A 441 -12.24 12.96 4.77
C ILE A 441 -12.05 11.97 3.63
N THR A 442 -10.89 12.08 2.99
CA THR A 442 -10.49 11.23 1.86
C THR A 442 -10.11 9.84 2.33
N LEU A 443 -9.45 9.67 3.49
CA LEU A 443 -9.27 8.33 4.05
C LEU A 443 -10.60 7.70 4.45
N ALA A 444 -11.55 8.40 5.08
CA ALA A 444 -12.81 7.78 5.45
C ALA A 444 -13.66 7.30 4.26
N LEU A 445 -13.66 8.05 3.16
CA LEU A 445 -14.42 7.69 1.96
C LEU A 445 -13.65 6.77 1.00
N ALA A 446 -12.32 6.91 0.90
CA ALA A 446 -11.49 6.05 0.05
C ALA A 446 -11.09 4.72 0.71
N SER A 447 -11.08 4.62 2.04
CA SER A 447 -10.78 3.36 2.77
C SER A 447 -11.80 2.25 2.47
N PHE A 448 -12.97 2.57 1.91
CA PHE A 448 -13.97 1.57 1.53
C PHE A 448 -13.92 1.19 0.04
N THR A 449 -12.98 1.76 -0.74
CA THR A 449 -12.83 1.45 -2.19
C THR A 449 -11.86 0.30 -2.48
N TYR A 450 -11.42 -0.46 -1.47
CA TYR A 450 -10.51 -1.60 -1.65
C TYR A 450 -11.08 -2.89 -1.07
N ALA A 451 -12.02 -3.49 -1.81
CA ALA A 451 -12.31 -4.92 -1.71
C ALA A 451 -12.94 -5.46 -3.00
N ALA A 452 -12.20 -6.33 -3.69
CA ALA A 452 -12.64 -7.31 -4.69
C ALA A 452 -13.20 -6.84 -6.05
N PRO A 453 -13.06 -7.65 -7.11
CA PRO A 453 -14.12 -7.71 -8.12
C PRO A 453 -15.37 -8.28 -7.43
N SER A 454 -16.47 -7.54 -7.53
CA SER A 454 -17.84 -7.85 -7.06
C SER A 454 -18.19 -7.70 -5.57
N VAL A 455 -17.59 -6.76 -4.82
CA VAL A 455 -18.34 -6.12 -3.70
C VAL A 455 -19.12 -4.96 -4.28
N LYS A 456 -20.45 -5.05 -4.23
CA LYS A 456 -21.33 -3.94 -4.56
C LYS A 456 -21.10 -2.84 -3.51
N VAL A 457 -20.50 -1.72 -3.91
CA VAL A 457 -20.19 -0.58 -3.04
C VAL A 457 -21.27 0.50 -3.06
N SER A 458 -22.16 0.45 -4.05
CA SER A 458 -23.32 1.32 -4.19
C SER A 458 -24.47 0.62 -4.91
N GLY A 459 -25.67 1.19 -4.84
CA GLY A 459 -26.90 0.62 -5.34
C GLY A 459 -27.36 -0.65 -4.62
N CYS A 460 -26.92 -0.89 -3.37
CA CYS A 460 -27.41 -2.02 -2.59
C CYS A 460 -28.91 -1.91 -2.31
N ASP A 461 -29.58 -3.06 -2.16
CA ASP A 461 -31.00 -3.07 -1.85
C ASP A 461 -31.23 -2.50 -0.43
N ILE A 462 -31.97 -1.40 -0.40
CA ILE A 462 -32.33 -0.65 0.80
C ILE A 462 -33.85 -0.65 1.00
N SER A 463 -34.61 -1.49 0.31
CA SER A 463 -36.08 -1.55 0.43
C SER A 463 -36.58 -1.73 1.87
N LYS A 464 -35.75 -2.31 2.75
CA LYS A 464 -35.99 -2.50 4.19
C LYS A 464 -35.35 -1.43 5.09
N ALA A 465 -34.76 -0.38 4.52
CA ALA A 465 -34.11 0.64 5.29
C ALA A 465 -35.13 1.50 6.04
N THR A 466 -34.86 1.76 7.31
CA THR A 466 -35.70 2.54 8.22
C THR A 466 -34.91 3.70 8.78
N ILE A 467 -35.58 4.83 8.98
CA ILE A 467 -35.01 5.98 9.67
C ILE A 467 -35.25 5.80 11.16
N GLU A 468 -34.18 5.81 11.95
CA GLU A 468 -34.28 5.85 13.40
C GLU A 468 -34.59 7.29 13.84
N PHE A 469 -35.76 7.49 14.44
CA PHE A 469 -36.14 8.77 15.03
C PHE A 469 -35.86 8.77 16.53
N PRO A 470 -35.52 9.92 17.12
CA PRO A 470 -35.45 10.08 18.57
C PRO A 470 -36.74 9.61 19.26
N ALA A 471 -36.59 8.91 20.38
CA ALA A 471 -37.74 8.41 21.13
C ALA A 471 -38.66 9.57 21.55
N GLY A 472 -39.97 9.41 21.31
CA GLY A 472 -41.00 10.37 21.73
C GLY A 472 -41.17 11.61 20.85
N GLN A 473 -40.42 11.75 19.75
CA GLN A 473 -40.66 12.84 18.79
C GLN A 473 -41.90 12.56 17.93
N THR A 474 -42.69 13.60 17.62
CA THR A 474 -43.89 13.51 16.77
C THR A 474 -43.85 14.42 15.53
N ALA A 475 -42.76 15.18 15.35
CA ALA A 475 -42.66 16.19 14.31
C ALA A 475 -42.36 15.60 12.92
N LEU A 476 -41.49 14.58 12.86
CA LEU A 476 -41.14 13.89 11.63
C LEU A 476 -41.94 12.60 11.51
N ALA A 477 -42.77 12.50 10.48
CA ALA A 477 -43.53 11.30 10.20
C ALA A 477 -42.64 10.24 9.50
N PRO A 478 -42.76 8.94 9.85
CA PRO A 478 -42.06 7.88 9.14
C PRO A 478 -42.35 7.86 7.62
N PRO A 479 -41.41 7.39 6.80
CA PRO A 479 -41.64 7.22 5.36
C PRO A 479 -42.83 6.30 5.10
N THR A 480 -43.67 6.68 4.14
CA THR A 480 -44.85 5.89 3.70
C THR A 480 -44.55 4.98 2.52
N SER A 481 -43.40 5.17 1.88
CA SER A 481 -42.91 4.41 0.73
C SER A 481 -41.54 3.80 1.02
N THR A 482 -41.22 2.69 0.36
CA THR A 482 -39.89 2.07 0.42
C THR A 482 -38.81 3.05 -0.07
N PRO A 483 -37.67 3.18 0.62
CA PRO A 483 -36.64 4.13 0.22
C PRO A 483 -35.92 3.66 -1.04
N SER A 484 -35.66 4.61 -1.94
CA SER A 484 -34.99 4.36 -3.23
C SER A 484 -33.51 4.76 -3.22
N PHE A 485 -33.11 5.66 -2.32
CA PHE A 485 -31.72 6.10 -2.16
C PHE A 485 -31.40 6.36 -0.69
N VAL A 486 -30.15 6.08 -0.30
CA VAL A 486 -29.56 6.51 0.98
C VAL A 486 -28.20 7.13 0.66
N ALA A 487 -28.00 8.39 1.05
CA ALA A 487 -26.85 9.17 0.65
C ALA A 487 -26.19 9.89 1.83
N ALA A 488 -24.86 9.96 1.82
CA ALA A 488 -24.12 10.95 2.60
C ALA A 488 -23.98 12.23 1.77
N ALA A 489 -24.42 13.36 2.32
CA ALA A 489 -24.30 14.66 1.68
C ALA A 489 -23.16 15.47 2.30
N ILE A 490 -22.23 15.96 1.47
CA ILE A 490 -21.08 16.76 1.93
C ILE A 490 -21.09 18.09 1.20
N GLY A 491 -21.11 19.20 1.95
CA GLY A 491 -21.20 20.53 1.35
C GLY A 491 -21.36 21.67 2.34
N THR A 492 -21.80 22.82 1.83
CA THR A 492 -21.91 24.09 2.57
C THR A 492 -23.34 24.61 2.60
N GLN A 493 -23.70 25.24 3.71
CA GLN A 493 -24.90 26.06 3.84
C GLN A 493 -24.56 27.52 3.57
N ASN A 494 -25.36 28.18 2.74
CA ASN A 494 -25.16 29.57 2.36
C ASN A 494 -26.19 30.45 3.09
N TYR A 495 -25.70 31.53 3.67
CA TYR A 495 -26.52 32.52 4.37
C TYR A 495 -26.20 33.92 3.84
N THR A 496 -27.20 34.78 3.75
CA THR A 496 -27.03 36.21 3.49
C THR A 496 -27.36 37.01 4.75
N CYS A 497 -26.73 38.17 4.91
CA CYS A 497 -27.00 39.11 5.98
C CYS A 497 -27.93 40.22 5.49
N SER A 498 -28.93 40.59 6.29
CA SER A 498 -29.71 41.82 6.07
C SER A 498 -29.02 43.03 6.70
N ALA A 499 -29.41 44.24 6.29
CA ALA A 499 -28.93 45.48 6.92
C ALA A 499 -29.23 45.56 8.44
N ALA A 500 -30.16 44.73 8.94
CA ALA A 500 -30.51 44.61 10.35
C ALA A 500 -29.66 43.56 11.10
N GLY A 501 -28.59 43.03 10.51
CA GLY A 501 -27.72 42.03 11.14
C GLY A 501 -28.37 40.65 11.33
N THR A 502 -29.44 40.36 10.57
CA THR A 502 -30.15 39.08 10.65
C THR A 502 -29.75 38.18 9.48
N TYR A 503 -29.49 36.90 9.76
CA TYR A 503 -29.20 35.91 8.74
C TYR A 503 -30.46 35.41 8.06
N THR A 504 -30.38 35.20 6.75
CA THR A 504 -31.37 34.43 5.99
C THR A 504 -30.65 33.34 5.23
N ASN A 505 -31.14 32.09 5.31
CA ASN A 505 -30.60 31.00 4.51
C ASN A 505 -30.92 31.27 3.02
N VAL A 506 -29.89 31.25 2.17
CA VAL A 506 -30.01 31.44 0.71
C VAL A 506 -29.69 30.17 -0.06
N GLY A 507 -29.84 29.02 0.61
CA GLY A 507 -29.64 27.69 0.05
C GLY A 507 -28.38 27.00 0.53
N ALA A 508 -28.07 25.88 -0.10
CA ALA A 508 -26.91 25.03 0.17
C ALA A 508 -26.37 24.50 -1.16
N VAL A 509 -25.15 23.99 -1.15
CA VAL A 509 -24.59 23.15 -2.22
C VAL A 509 -23.90 21.96 -1.58
N ALA A 510 -24.24 20.75 -2.01
CA ALA A 510 -23.64 19.52 -1.53
C ALA A 510 -23.54 18.45 -2.61
N GLU A 511 -22.52 17.62 -2.49
CA GLU A 511 -22.32 16.42 -3.30
C GLU A 511 -22.95 15.21 -2.58
N LEU A 512 -23.58 14.31 -3.32
CA LEU A 512 -24.32 13.17 -2.77
C LEU A 512 -23.62 11.85 -3.11
N PHE A 513 -23.19 11.14 -2.06
CA PHE A 513 -22.52 9.85 -2.17
C PHE A 513 -23.47 8.73 -1.76
N ASP A 514 -23.65 7.72 -2.62
CA ASP A 514 -24.40 6.51 -2.34
C ASP A 514 -23.72 5.72 -1.22
N ILE A 515 -24.42 5.58 -0.11
CA ILE A 515 -23.98 4.78 1.05
C ILE A 515 -24.94 3.61 1.33
N SER A 516 -25.77 3.23 0.35
CA SER A 516 -26.74 2.13 0.46
C SER A 516 -26.12 0.84 0.99
N CYS A 517 -24.89 0.52 0.57
CA CYS A 517 -24.19 -0.69 0.99
C CYS A 517 -23.61 -0.62 2.41
N LEU A 518 -23.62 0.56 3.04
CA LEU A 518 -23.23 0.72 4.45
C LEU A 518 -24.40 0.48 5.39
N TYR A 519 -25.65 0.55 4.93
CA TYR A 519 -26.83 0.37 5.76
C TYR A 519 -26.76 -0.97 6.55
N ASN A 520 -27.11 -0.94 7.84
CA ASN A 520 -26.92 -2.04 8.82
C ASN A 520 -25.48 -2.44 9.16
N THR A 521 -24.47 -1.66 8.77
CA THR A 521 -23.09 -1.86 9.24
C THR A 521 -22.74 -0.91 10.39
N PRO A 522 -21.78 -1.25 11.25
CA PRO A 522 -21.29 -0.32 12.29
C PRO A 522 -20.70 0.99 11.76
N ALA A 523 -20.39 1.06 10.46
CA ALA A 523 -19.89 2.27 9.81
C ALA A 523 -21.00 3.27 9.48
N PHE A 524 -22.24 2.80 9.26
CA PHE A 524 -23.37 3.64 8.87
C PHE A 524 -23.66 4.75 9.87
N SER A 525 -23.70 4.42 11.16
CA SER A 525 -24.01 5.36 12.24
C SER A 525 -22.88 6.34 12.56
N LYS A 526 -21.69 6.15 11.96
CA LYS A 526 -20.51 6.98 12.20
C LYS A 526 -20.14 7.84 11.01
N ILE A 527 -20.74 7.61 9.85
CA ILE A 527 -20.28 8.21 8.60
C ILE A 527 -20.42 9.73 8.60
N ALA A 528 -21.48 10.27 9.20
CA ALA A 528 -21.70 11.72 9.33
C ALA A 528 -20.67 12.36 10.27
N ASP A 529 -20.40 11.74 11.43
CA ASP A 529 -19.39 12.20 12.38
C ASP A 529 -17.98 12.21 11.77
N VAL A 530 -17.64 11.14 11.06
CA VAL A 530 -16.35 11.00 10.41
C VAL A 530 -16.20 12.02 9.28
N ALA A 531 -17.22 12.16 8.42
CA ALA A 531 -17.21 13.14 7.33
C ALA A 531 -17.13 14.58 7.86
N PHE A 532 -17.88 14.91 8.92
CA PHE A 532 -17.90 16.25 9.49
C PHE A 532 -16.64 16.61 10.27
N THR A 533 -16.14 15.68 11.08
CA THR A 533 -14.87 15.85 11.80
C THR A 533 -13.79 16.20 10.80
N ALA A 534 -13.78 15.48 9.69
CA ALA A 534 -12.78 15.67 8.68
C ALA A 534 -13.04 16.95 7.84
N TRP A 535 -14.30 17.31 7.57
CA TRP A 535 -14.69 18.58 6.95
C TRP A 535 -14.24 19.81 7.74
N LYS A 536 -14.50 19.84 9.05
CA LYS A 536 -14.05 20.93 9.94
C LYS A 536 -12.54 21.02 10.04
N ALA A 537 -11.86 19.91 9.82
CA ALA A 537 -10.43 19.85 9.86
C ALA A 537 -9.84 20.45 8.56
N ALA A 538 -10.53 20.38 7.41
CA ALA A 538 -10.03 20.87 6.13
C ALA A 538 -9.61 22.37 6.15
N PRO A 539 -8.55 22.77 5.42
CA PRO A 539 -8.11 24.16 5.34
C PRO A 539 -9.17 25.08 4.75
N ALA A 540 -9.28 26.32 5.26
CA ALA A 540 -10.19 27.33 4.72
C ALA A 540 -9.93 27.69 3.23
N SER A 541 -8.76 27.34 2.68
CA SER A 541 -8.39 27.53 1.27
C SER A 541 -8.94 26.45 0.33
N LEU A 542 -9.51 25.37 0.88
CA LEU A 542 -10.14 24.29 0.13
C LEU A 542 -11.61 24.62 -0.07
N SER A 543 -11.97 25.10 -1.25
CA SER A 543 -13.39 25.33 -1.57
C SER A 543 -14.11 23.99 -1.75
N THR A 544 -15.42 23.97 -1.45
CA THR A 544 -16.30 22.82 -1.70
C THR A 544 -16.17 22.32 -3.14
N GLN A 545 -16.09 23.24 -4.11
CA GLN A 545 -15.89 22.91 -5.52
C GLN A 545 -14.57 22.18 -5.80
N LYS A 546 -13.48 22.50 -5.09
CA LYS A 546 -12.20 21.80 -5.23
C LYS A 546 -12.27 20.38 -4.68
N VAL A 547 -12.95 20.18 -3.55
CA VAL A 547 -13.21 18.84 -2.98
C VAL A 547 -14.01 17.99 -3.96
N ILE A 548 -15.04 18.57 -4.58
CA ILE A 548 -15.87 17.93 -5.59
C ILE A 548 -15.03 17.56 -6.83
N SER A 549 -14.25 18.49 -7.36
CA SER A 549 -13.39 18.25 -8.56
C SER A 549 -12.28 17.23 -8.34
N LEU A 550 -11.81 17.04 -7.10
CA LEU A 550 -10.84 16.01 -6.74
C LEU A 550 -11.45 14.59 -6.77
N LEU A 551 -12.77 14.49 -6.66
CA LEU A 551 -13.52 13.23 -6.60
C LEU A 551 -14.23 12.91 -7.93
N GLU A 552 -14.44 13.90 -8.81
CA GLU A 552 -14.96 13.75 -10.18
C GLU A 552 -14.24 12.71 -11.07
N PRO A 553 -12.90 12.52 -11.00
CA PRO A 553 -12.20 11.58 -11.88
C PRO A 553 -12.41 10.09 -11.53
N ILE A 554 -13.20 9.75 -10.51
CA ILE A 554 -13.47 8.38 -10.08
C ILE A 554 -14.68 7.83 -10.87
N PRO A 555 -14.51 6.93 -11.85
CA PRO A 555 -15.60 6.55 -12.73
C PRO A 555 -16.33 5.30 -12.22
N PHE A 556 -17.21 5.40 -11.19
CA PHE A 556 -18.07 4.30 -10.70
C PHE A 556 -19.30 4.84 -9.88
N PRO A 557 -20.38 4.05 -9.67
CA PRO A 557 -21.71 4.53 -9.21
C PRO A 557 -21.81 4.94 -7.73
N VAL A 558 -20.75 5.50 -7.15
CA VAL A 558 -20.75 5.99 -5.76
C VAL A 558 -21.30 7.42 -5.67
N ILE A 559 -21.19 8.21 -6.74
CA ILE A 559 -21.78 9.55 -6.78
C ILE A 559 -23.20 9.44 -7.32
N LEU A 560 -24.19 9.92 -6.55
CA LEU A 560 -25.60 9.96 -6.97
C LEU A 560 -25.91 11.23 -7.75
N GLY A 561 -25.39 12.37 -7.33
CA GLY A 561 -25.77 13.66 -7.89
C GLY A 561 -25.42 14.83 -6.96
N GLN A 562 -26.03 15.97 -7.21
CA GLN A 562 -25.83 17.18 -6.43
C GLN A 562 -27.11 17.63 -5.76
N HIS A 563 -26.96 18.23 -4.58
CA HIS A 563 -28.01 18.92 -3.88
C HIS A 563 -27.72 20.43 -3.90
N TYR A 564 -28.66 21.22 -4.41
CA TYR A 564 -28.57 22.68 -4.42
C TYR A 564 -29.97 23.30 -4.36
N PHE A 565 -30.10 24.63 -4.40
CA PHE A 565 -31.39 25.31 -4.32
C PHE A 565 -31.73 26.00 -5.64
N VAL A 566 -33.01 25.97 -6.01
CA VAL A 566 -33.57 26.62 -7.20
C VAL A 566 -34.75 27.52 -6.80
N PRO A 567 -35.14 28.52 -7.63
CA PRO A 567 -36.38 29.24 -7.42
C PRO A 567 -37.57 28.29 -7.27
N ASN A 568 -38.49 28.58 -6.36
CA ASN A 568 -39.64 27.72 -6.13
C ASN A 568 -40.43 27.53 -7.44
N PRO A 569 -40.52 26.29 -7.97
CA PRO A 569 -41.10 26.06 -9.29
C PRO A 569 -42.62 26.20 -9.32
N VAL A 570 -43.27 26.30 -8.15
CA VAL A 570 -44.73 26.44 -8.01
C VAL A 570 -45.12 27.90 -7.78
N THR A 571 -44.45 28.58 -6.85
CA THR A 571 -44.82 29.96 -6.45
C THR A 571 -44.00 31.04 -7.14
N GLY A 572 -42.91 30.68 -7.84
CA GLY A 572 -41.97 31.63 -8.45
C GLY A 572 -41.19 32.50 -7.45
N THR A 573 -41.41 32.29 -6.15
CA THR A 573 -40.92 33.13 -5.06
C THR A 573 -40.31 32.26 -3.95
N GLY A 574 -39.14 32.67 -3.45
CA GLY A 574 -38.36 31.88 -2.50
C GLY A 574 -37.58 30.74 -3.16
N LEU A 575 -36.82 29.99 -2.35
CA LEU A 575 -35.95 28.92 -2.81
C LEU A 575 -36.49 27.55 -2.39
N SER A 576 -36.33 26.56 -3.26
CA SER A 576 -36.66 25.16 -3.00
C SER A 576 -35.42 24.28 -3.19
N PRO A 577 -35.14 23.34 -2.27
CA PRO A 577 -34.04 22.39 -2.42
C PRO A 577 -34.30 21.44 -3.59
N LYS A 578 -33.30 21.24 -4.43
CA LYS A 578 -33.25 20.32 -5.56
C LYS A 578 -32.20 19.24 -5.30
N TRP A 579 -32.54 18.01 -5.65
CA TRP A 579 -31.62 16.88 -5.78
C TRP A 579 -31.56 16.53 -7.26
N ASP A 580 -30.38 16.64 -7.84
CA ASP A 580 -30.15 16.54 -9.28
C ASP A 580 -29.15 15.42 -9.59
N PHE A 581 -29.65 14.31 -10.12
CA PHE A 581 -28.86 13.14 -10.49
C PHE A 581 -28.73 13.04 -12.03
N ILE A 582 -29.04 14.12 -12.77
CA ILE A 582 -29.00 14.16 -14.23
C ILE A 582 -27.54 14.32 -14.70
N ALA A 583 -26.76 15.12 -14.00
CA ALA A 583 -25.42 15.51 -14.44
C ALA A 583 -24.36 14.39 -14.31
N GLN A 584 -24.57 13.45 -13.39
CA GLN A 584 -23.55 12.48 -12.96
C GLN A 584 -24.16 11.24 -12.29
N GLY A 585 -23.33 10.23 -12.03
CA GLY A 585 -23.76 8.99 -11.38
C GLY A 585 -24.43 7.97 -12.31
N ALA A 586 -25.05 6.96 -11.72
CA ALA A 586 -25.69 5.85 -12.46
C ALA A 586 -26.88 6.28 -13.33
N THR A 587 -27.48 7.44 -13.04
CA THR A 587 -28.63 8.00 -13.77
C THR A 587 -28.25 9.16 -14.69
N LYS A 588 -26.95 9.36 -14.96
CA LYS A 588 -26.46 10.44 -15.82
C LYS A 588 -27.19 10.45 -17.17
N GLY A 589 -27.67 11.62 -17.57
CA GLY A 589 -28.41 11.83 -18.81
C GLY A 589 -29.90 11.47 -18.76
N ASN A 590 -30.41 10.92 -17.65
CA ASN A 590 -31.84 10.69 -17.48
C ASN A 590 -32.55 12.00 -17.05
N PRO A 591 -33.38 12.63 -17.90
CA PRO A 591 -34.02 13.91 -17.57
C PRO A 591 -35.03 13.81 -16.43
N LYS A 592 -35.42 12.58 -16.04
CA LYS A 592 -36.35 12.30 -14.93
C LYS A 592 -35.65 12.10 -13.58
N ALA A 593 -34.30 12.08 -13.55
CA ALA A 593 -33.51 11.80 -12.37
C ALA A 593 -33.26 13.05 -11.50
N PHE A 594 -34.31 13.78 -11.17
CA PHE A 594 -34.26 14.89 -10.22
C PHE A 594 -35.55 15.00 -9.40
N VAL A 595 -35.46 15.70 -8.28
CA VAL A 595 -36.64 16.14 -7.51
C VAL A 595 -36.36 17.51 -6.90
N VAL A 596 -37.37 18.38 -6.92
CA VAL A 596 -37.39 19.62 -6.15
C VAL A 596 -38.37 19.43 -4.99
N GLY A 597 -37.90 19.64 -3.77
CA GLY A 597 -38.67 19.41 -2.54
C GLY A 597 -39.14 20.70 -1.86
N ALA A 598 -40.13 20.57 -0.99
CA ALA A 598 -40.55 21.60 -0.04
C ALA A 598 -40.61 21.03 1.39
N LYS A 599 -40.09 21.78 2.37
CA LYS A 599 -40.13 21.38 3.79
C LYS A 599 -41.59 21.21 4.23
N VAL A 600 -41.88 20.07 4.84
CA VAL A 600 -43.16 19.75 5.48
C VAL A 600 -43.05 20.03 6.96
N ASN A 601 -42.11 19.35 7.63
CA ASN A 601 -41.86 19.48 9.06
C ASN A 601 -40.34 19.46 9.34
N GLY A 602 -39.97 19.79 10.57
CA GLY A 602 -38.60 19.71 11.05
C GLY A 602 -38.52 19.37 12.53
N LEU A 603 -37.37 18.86 12.94
CA LEU A 603 -37.03 18.54 14.31
C LEU A 603 -35.61 19.10 14.57
N PRO A 604 -35.37 19.79 15.70
CA PRO A 604 -34.01 20.16 16.08
C PRO A 604 -33.08 18.95 16.07
N ALA A 605 -31.83 19.14 15.65
CA ALA A 605 -30.88 18.04 15.56
C ALA A 605 -30.71 17.36 16.94
N PRO A 606 -30.88 16.03 17.04
CA PRO A 606 -30.79 15.32 18.33
C PRO A 606 -29.39 15.39 18.96
N THR A 607 -28.38 15.66 18.16
CA THR A 607 -26.98 15.82 18.56
C THR A 607 -26.68 17.17 19.21
N GLY A 608 -27.59 18.15 19.13
CA GLY A 608 -27.49 19.45 19.78
C GLY A 608 -27.66 20.64 18.83
N ALA A 609 -27.70 21.85 19.42
CA ALA A 609 -28.01 23.09 18.70
C ALA A 609 -26.95 23.52 17.67
N GLN A 610 -25.76 22.91 17.69
CA GLN A 610 -24.68 23.17 16.74
C GLN A 610 -24.92 22.56 15.34
N ASP A 611 -25.88 21.65 15.21
CA ASP A 611 -26.18 20.92 13.98
C ASP A 611 -27.53 21.39 13.42
N ILE A 612 -27.66 21.49 12.08
CA ILE A 612 -28.91 21.93 11.45
C ILE A 612 -30.05 20.93 11.65
N ASP A 613 -31.27 21.45 11.74
CA ASP A 613 -32.48 20.66 11.92
C ASP A 613 -32.60 19.51 10.91
N TRP A 614 -33.09 18.40 11.44
CA TRP A 614 -33.61 17.31 10.64
C TRP A 614 -34.91 17.78 9.99
N VAL A 615 -35.11 17.42 8.72
CA VAL A 615 -36.28 17.87 7.97
C VAL A 615 -36.88 16.76 7.14
N GLN A 616 -38.20 16.82 7.03
CA GLN A 616 -38.98 16.03 6.09
C GLN A 616 -39.45 16.96 4.97
N LEU A 617 -39.28 16.53 3.72
CA LEU A 617 -39.73 17.27 2.54
C LEU A 617 -40.63 16.41 1.65
N LYS A 618 -41.55 17.07 0.96
CA LYS A 618 -42.38 16.50 -0.10
C LYS A 618 -41.92 16.95 -1.47
N SER A 619 -42.10 16.13 -2.49
CA SER A 619 -41.86 16.52 -3.88
C SER A 619 -42.82 17.63 -4.34
N LEU A 620 -42.28 18.65 -5.00
CA LEU A 620 -43.03 19.65 -5.76
C LEU A 620 -43.04 19.31 -7.26
N THR A 621 -41.88 18.93 -7.79
CA THR A 621 -41.69 18.55 -9.20
C THR A 621 -40.49 17.60 -9.33
N GLY A 622 -40.42 16.88 -10.44
CA GLY A 622 -39.46 15.80 -10.67
C GLY A 622 -39.95 14.46 -10.12
N SER A 623 -39.34 13.39 -10.60
CA SER A 623 -39.79 12.01 -10.38
C SER A 623 -38.80 11.15 -9.59
N LEU A 624 -37.70 11.74 -9.09
CA LEU A 624 -36.67 10.99 -8.38
C LEU A 624 -37.14 10.44 -7.02
N ALA A 625 -37.95 11.20 -6.28
CA ALA A 625 -38.52 10.78 -5.01
C ALA A 625 -39.82 11.54 -4.71
N THR A 626 -40.71 10.95 -3.90
CA THR A 626 -41.95 11.60 -3.42
C THR A 626 -41.79 12.18 -2.02
N GLN A 627 -40.98 11.54 -1.17
CA GLN A 627 -40.62 11.96 0.19
C GLN A 627 -39.10 12.00 0.32
N ILE A 628 -38.57 13.03 0.98
CA ILE A 628 -37.14 13.22 1.19
C ILE A 628 -36.91 13.52 2.66
N TYR A 629 -35.88 12.92 3.25
CA TYR A 629 -35.51 13.13 4.63
C TYR A 629 -34.05 13.55 4.70
N ARG A 630 -33.77 14.61 5.48
CA ARG A 630 -32.42 14.99 5.87
C ARG A 630 -32.30 14.76 7.37
N VAL A 631 -31.50 13.78 7.75
CA VAL A 631 -31.29 13.31 9.12
C VAL A 631 -29.80 13.11 9.37
N ASP A 632 -29.41 12.83 10.61
CA ASP A 632 -28.03 12.64 11.06
C ASP A 632 -27.06 13.77 10.63
N THR A 633 -27.49 15.00 10.81
CA THR A 633 -26.76 16.21 10.41
C THR A 633 -25.61 16.54 11.35
N ARG A 634 -24.55 17.15 10.81
CA ARG A 634 -23.44 17.72 11.59
C ARG A 634 -23.05 19.09 11.04
N GLY A 635 -23.05 20.12 11.88
CA GLY A 635 -22.80 21.52 11.56
C GLY A 635 -23.88 22.16 10.68
N GLY A 636 -23.46 23.20 9.95
CA GLY A 636 -24.30 23.93 8.99
C GLY A 636 -25.10 25.09 9.59
N GLN A 637 -25.01 25.34 10.89
CA GLN A 637 -25.60 26.51 11.54
C GLN A 637 -24.94 27.81 11.05
N PRO A 638 -25.67 28.95 11.03
CA PRO A 638 -25.09 30.23 10.66
C PRO A 638 -24.00 30.66 11.67
N PRO A 639 -23.05 31.53 11.27
CA PRO A 639 -22.06 32.09 12.19
C PRO A 639 -22.71 32.87 13.34
N ALA A 640 -21.98 33.04 14.44
CA ALA A 640 -22.50 33.74 15.62
C ALA A 640 -22.78 35.25 15.38
N SER A 641 -22.12 35.89 14.40
CA SER A 641 -22.30 37.31 14.07
C SER A 641 -22.02 37.62 12.60
N VAL A 642 -22.80 38.53 12.00
CA VAL A 642 -22.64 39.01 10.61
C VAL A 642 -22.64 40.51 10.51
N SER A 643 -21.89 40.99 9.52
CA SER A 643 -21.84 42.38 9.08
C SER A 643 -22.46 42.49 7.70
N PHE A 644 -23.38 43.43 7.48
CA PHE A 644 -23.94 43.71 6.16
C PHE A 644 -22.89 44.39 5.27
N GLY A 645 -22.67 43.87 4.05
CA GLY A 645 -21.79 44.49 3.05
C GLY A 645 -20.32 44.06 3.04
N VAL A 646 -19.98 42.94 3.69
CA VAL A 646 -18.62 42.34 3.68
C VAL A 646 -18.63 40.98 3.00
#